data_AF-A0A9E2UAP7-F1
#
_entry.id   AF-A0A9E2UAP7-F1
#
_cell.length_a   1.000
_cell.length_b   1.000
_cell.length_c   1.000
_cell.angle_alpha   90.00
_cell.angle_beta   90.00
_cell.angle_gamma   90.00
#
_symmetry.space_group_name_H-M   'P 1'
#
loop_
_entity.id
_entity.type
_entity.pdbx_description
1 polymer ?
#
loop_
_entity_poly.entity_id
_entity_poly.type
_entity_poly.pdbx_seq_one_letter_code
_entity_poly.pdbx_strand_id
1 'polypeptide(L)'
;MTEQSPTSRNIRRAGRADSTVVQQISADAYIPAYMAALGYIPKPAEEDYSPRIDRGEVWILNCNRRDVGVAVLEERPDHLLVYSIAVSPAEQRRGYGRALLKFADQRAIAIGVDEIRLYTNLRMKGNIALYRRHGYVPVGTRQHPSRTGEVLVDMVRSVRRAYHNRMPRFRLEDITITNETRSYPGFPGKIGRTREESEPHWNLPVRPPAGSPNIVIVLMDDMGWADVGCYGSEIATPNIDALADRGIRFTHYTTHPICSPARAALLTGRNAHSVATGWLAQNNPGFPGYFGDIPLDAPTIAETLRAAGYATIAVGKWHNSSNGVSPNPTWPTYRGFDRFYGFLEGETGYFFPARIVYNNIVAPIDAYPEGYYATDDWMDKAIGFVTEIRNQDPSRPFFLYIANNAVHGPLQAKEADLAKYRGRYDTGWDALRAARFERQRTMGLVPSGTRLAERDPDVPAWDDVPADQQRLFARYMEAYAAMLDCADQNVGRLVALLDQLGELENTIFVFSSDNGGTNSAGPAGALHFNRRYAGLPALPVEVDVERAGWVATGRSSAVYPTGWAQVSNAPFPSYKTYTGGGGRRVSFIVSWPDNLKEFGAIRGQFGHVIDVMPTLLDLAGVPTLAVSHGKPVQSMQGKSLAPVLRDAEAPAPRDEQYYECWANRAYYRDGWVAVSLQKRGEAIDFDNWTLHSHAEDFSENMDLRRQHPQKLAELVAAFDEAAWANMVYPLDNRTPAAKFLELPPHRRPPAESRRRFLPNAQTVHRNVVAPLIANRNFQIVARLRHSAADQGVLFAIGDVAGGLVLYIEDGTLRLTYNGYGRFHALVGPGVPAGEHSAVLEYEALGRRRGRGRLLLDTGEPSEWGELTPTLMGGFHEGLDIGLDRRAPVDWGLRERHGIFRYSGTIGDLVIESGPFAADMSFA
;
A
#
# COMPACT_ATOMS: atom_id res chain seq x y z
N MET A 1 28.75 -3.39 -2.88
CA MET A 1 29.72 -2.32 -2.54
C MET A 1 30.69 -2.92 -1.53
N THR A 2 31.93 -3.14 -1.94
CA THR A 2 32.99 -3.73 -1.10
C THR A 2 33.49 -2.72 -0.08
N GLU A 3 33.49 -3.12 1.20
CA GLU A 3 34.01 -2.38 2.34
C GLU A 3 35.49 -1.99 2.16
N GLN A 4 35.83 -0.80 2.66
CA GLN A 4 37.15 -0.18 2.56
C GLN A 4 38.21 -0.99 3.32
N SER A 5 39.25 -1.41 2.60
CA SER A 5 40.47 -2.04 3.14
C SER A 5 41.18 -1.16 4.18
N PRO A 6 41.84 -1.72 5.21
CA PRO A 6 42.69 -0.95 6.12
C PRO A 6 43.88 -0.33 5.36
N THR A 7 44.28 0.88 5.74
CA THR A 7 45.42 1.60 5.13
C THR A 7 46.70 0.76 5.18
N SER A 8 47.17 0.26 4.03
CA SER A 8 48.40 -0.54 3.95
C SER A 8 49.63 0.38 4.07
N ARG A 9 50.38 0.24 5.18
CA ARG A 9 51.68 0.91 5.38
C ARG A 9 52.80 -0.09 5.09
N ASN A 10 53.77 0.30 4.29
CA ASN A 10 54.92 -0.55 3.94
C ASN A 10 56.22 0.26 3.97
N ILE A 11 57.32 -0.31 4.47
CA ILE A 11 58.65 0.30 4.42
C ILE A 11 59.51 -0.54 3.47
N ARG A 12 59.99 0.07 2.39
CA ARG A 12 60.81 -0.58 1.36
C ARG A 12 62.18 0.09 1.25
N ARG A 13 63.17 -0.64 0.73
CA ARG A 13 64.48 -0.05 0.40
C ARG A 13 64.33 0.88 -0.82
N ALA A 14 65.02 2.01 -0.81
CA ALA A 14 65.05 2.93 -1.93
C ALA A 14 65.92 2.37 -3.06
N GLY A 15 65.49 2.53 -4.31
CA GLY A 15 66.29 2.30 -5.51
C GLY A 15 66.78 3.61 -6.12
N ARG A 16 67.67 3.57 -7.12
CA ARG A 16 68.24 4.79 -7.76
C ARG A 16 67.16 5.75 -8.28
N ALA A 17 66.04 5.23 -8.79
CA ALA A 17 64.92 6.02 -9.26
C ALA A 17 64.25 6.86 -8.16
N ASP A 18 64.45 6.49 -6.88
CA ASP A 18 63.86 7.20 -5.75
C ASP A 18 64.72 8.38 -5.25
N SER A 19 65.90 8.62 -5.82
CA SER A 19 66.84 9.65 -5.32
C SER A 19 66.21 11.03 -5.19
N THR A 20 65.44 11.45 -6.20
CA THR A 20 64.74 12.73 -6.19
C THR A 20 63.66 12.80 -5.10
N VAL A 21 62.86 11.75 -4.90
CA VAL A 21 61.80 11.77 -3.88
C VAL A 21 62.37 11.72 -2.46
N VAL A 22 63.46 10.97 -2.26
CA VAL A 22 64.19 10.92 -0.99
C VAL A 22 64.74 12.30 -0.63
N GLN A 23 65.35 12.97 -1.61
CA GLN A 23 65.90 14.31 -1.45
C GLN A 23 64.80 15.33 -1.15
N GLN A 24 63.69 15.27 -1.89
CA GLN A 24 62.56 16.19 -1.69
C GLN A 24 61.93 16.04 -0.30
N ILE A 25 61.61 14.81 0.13
CA ILE A 25 61.02 14.55 1.45
C ILE A 25 61.96 15.03 2.57
N SER A 26 63.26 14.81 2.42
CA SER A 26 64.27 15.23 3.40
C SER A 26 64.37 16.76 3.46
N ALA A 27 64.45 17.43 2.30
CA ALA A 27 64.49 18.89 2.21
C ALA A 27 63.24 19.51 2.84
N ASP A 28 62.05 19.05 2.46
CA ASP A 28 60.77 19.58 2.96
C ASP A 28 60.60 19.38 4.46
N ALA A 29 61.05 18.23 4.99
CA ALA A 29 60.95 17.94 6.41
C ALA A 29 61.92 18.78 7.27
N TYR A 30 63.14 19.01 6.76
CA TYR A 30 64.21 19.61 7.55
C TYR A 30 64.36 21.11 7.35
N ILE A 31 64.26 21.64 6.12
CA ILE A 31 64.54 23.05 5.81
C ILE A 31 63.69 23.99 6.68
N PRO A 32 62.34 23.90 6.70
CA PRO A 32 61.53 24.85 7.46
C PRO A 32 61.73 24.73 8.96
N ALA A 33 61.90 23.51 9.47
CA ALA A 33 62.00 23.23 10.91
C ALA A 33 63.38 23.55 11.49
N TYR A 34 64.45 23.41 10.69
CA TYR A 34 65.83 23.55 11.17
C TYR A 34 66.43 24.90 10.80
N MET A 35 66.05 25.54 9.68
CA MET A 35 66.55 26.89 9.35
C MET A 35 66.18 27.90 10.44
N ALA A 36 64.96 27.84 10.98
CA ALA A 36 64.51 28.75 12.04
C ALA A 36 65.31 28.58 13.36
N ALA A 37 65.83 27.38 13.63
CA ALA A 37 66.52 27.05 14.88
C ALA A 37 68.05 27.09 14.77
N LEU A 38 68.60 26.82 13.59
CA LEU A 38 70.05 26.74 13.34
C LEU A 38 70.59 27.92 12.54
N GLY A 39 69.75 28.64 11.79
CA GLY A 39 70.16 29.73 10.89
C GLY A 39 70.79 29.25 9.58
N TYR A 40 70.83 27.94 9.33
CA TYR A 40 71.35 27.34 8.09
C TYR A 40 70.63 26.03 7.78
N ILE A 41 70.73 25.57 6.53
CA ILE A 41 70.13 24.30 6.10
C ILE A 41 71.00 23.12 6.60
N PRO A 42 70.40 22.12 7.28
CA PRO A 42 71.16 20.99 7.82
C PRO A 42 71.59 20.03 6.70
N LYS A 43 72.75 19.38 6.88
CA LYS A 43 73.35 18.51 5.86
C LYS A 43 72.39 17.45 5.25
N PRO A 44 71.54 16.73 6.02
CA PRO A 44 70.60 15.78 5.43
C PRO A 44 69.56 16.39 4.48
N ALA A 45 69.36 17.72 4.50
CA ALA A 45 68.49 18.40 3.56
C ALA A 45 69.20 18.80 2.25
N GLU A 46 70.53 18.82 2.22
CA GLU A 46 71.36 19.22 1.06
C GLU A 46 72.14 18.05 0.46
N GLU A 47 72.00 16.84 1.00
CA GLU A 47 72.84 15.70 0.64
C GLU A 47 72.35 15.00 -0.63
N ASP A 48 73.23 14.73 -1.58
CA ASP A 48 72.94 13.77 -2.63
C ASP A 48 72.87 12.36 -2.02
N TYR A 49 71.65 11.81 -1.97
CA TYR A 49 71.40 10.49 -1.40
C TYR A 49 71.75 9.35 -2.35
N SER A 50 72.07 9.61 -3.62
CA SER A 50 72.36 8.57 -4.63
C SER A 50 73.47 7.58 -4.16
N PRO A 51 74.59 8.02 -3.57
CA PRO A 51 75.61 7.10 -3.06
C PRO A 51 75.14 6.26 -1.87
N ARG A 52 74.23 6.80 -1.04
CA ARG A 52 73.66 6.08 0.10
C ARG A 52 72.61 5.06 -0.35
N ILE A 53 71.84 5.41 -1.37
CA ILE A 53 70.89 4.50 -2.03
C ILE A 53 71.65 3.33 -2.65
N ASP A 54 72.79 3.58 -3.31
CA ASP A 54 73.62 2.52 -3.91
C ASP A 54 74.21 1.56 -2.88
N ARG A 55 74.55 2.05 -1.68
CA ARG A 55 74.96 1.21 -0.54
C ARG A 55 73.77 0.56 0.18
N GLY A 56 72.55 0.86 -0.24
CA GLY A 56 71.32 0.32 0.32
C GLY A 56 70.96 0.88 1.70
N GLU A 57 71.47 2.04 2.09
CA GLU A 57 71.27 2.64 3.41
C GLU A 57 69.91 3.35 3.56
N VAL A 58 69.21 3.61 2.44
CA VAL A 58 68.02 4.46 2.42
C VAL A 58 66.73 3.63 2.30
N TRP A 59 65.74 3.99 3.11
CA TRP A 59 64.46 3.32 3.22
C TRP A 59 63.30 4.32 3.13
N ILE A 60 62.23 3.93 2.45
CA ILE A 60 61.06 4.77 2.18
C ILE A 60 59.83 4.13 2.81
N LEU A 61 59.09 4.92 3.58
CA LEU A 61 57.79 4.57 4.11
C LEU A 61 56.70 5.00 3.12
N ASN A 62 56.01 4.00 2.56
CA ASN A 62 54.87 4.17 1.68
C ASN A 62 53.56 3.94 2.44
N CYS A 63 52.57 4.81 2.22
CA CYS A 63 51.22 4.65 2.72
C CYS A 63 50.22 4.96 1.58
N ASN A 64 49.32 4.03 1.29
CA ASN A 64 48.32 4.16 0.21
C ASN A 64 48.92 4.62 -1.13
N ARG A 65 50.04 4.00 -1.54
CA ARG A 65 50.78 4.29 -2.78
C ARG A 65 51.44 5.67 -2.83
N ARG A 66 51.63 6.35 -1.69
CA ARG A 66 52.42 7.59 -1.60
C ARG A 66 53.62 7.40 -0.69
N ASP A 67 54.77 7.91 -1.12
CA ASP A 67 55.99 7.94 -0.32
C ASP A 67 55.92 9.14 0.64
N VAL A 68 55.86 8.85 1.94
CA VAL A 68 55.52 9.84 2.98
C VAL A 68 56.62 10.01 4.02
N GLY A 69 57.66 9.19 3.99
CA GLY A 69 58.79 9.32 4.90
C GLY A 69 60.02 8.56 4.45
N VAL A 70 61.17 8.96 4.98
CA VAL A 70 62.51 8.44 4.64
C VAL A 70 63.27 8.16 5.92
N ALA A 71 63.95 7.02 5.98
CA ALA A 71 64.97 6.74 6.99
C ALA A 71 66.29 6.35 6.33
N VAL A 72 67.38 6.90 6.83
CA VAL A 72 68.74 6.59 6.36
C VAL A 72 69.48 5.92 7.50
N LEU A 73 69.77 4.64 7.30
CA LEU A 73 70.28 3.73 8.30
C LEU A 73 71.62 3.18 7.83
N GLU A 74 72.65 3.46 8.61
CA GLU A 74 74.02 3.10 8.29
C GLU A 74 74.50 2.02 9.25
N GLU A 75 74.75 0.84 8.69
CA GLU A 75 75.15 -0.36 9.44
C GLU A 75 76.63 -0.27 9.78
N ARG A 76 76.95 -0.21 11.08
CA ARG A 76 78.33 -0.24 11.60
C ARG A 76 78.55 -1.56 12.37
N PRO A 77 79.81 -2.00 12.55
CA PRO A 77 80.08 -3.30 13.17
C PRO A 77 79.54 -3.47 14.60
N ASP A 78 79.44 -2.39 15.36
CA ASP A 78 79.06 -2.38 16.78
C ASP A 78 77.69 -1.72 17.05
N HIS A 79 77.13 -0.98 16.08
CA HIS A 79 75.85 -0.29 16.23
C HIS A 79 75.18 0.00 14.87
N LEU A 80 73.89 0.28 14.89
CA LEU A 80 73.20 0.87 13.75
C LEU A 80 73.12 2.39 13.95
N LEU A 81 73.63 3.18 12.99
CA LEU A 81 73.52 4.62 13.02
C LEU A 81 72.26 5.06 12.25
N VAL A 82 71.32 5.71 12.94
CA VAL A 82 70.23 6.45 12.30
C VAL A 82 70.78 7.80 11.89
N TYR A 83 71.12 7.93 10.62
CA TYR A 83 71.70 9.15 10.05
C TYR A 83 70.65 10.25 9.90
N SER A 84 69.48 9.91 9.33
CA SER A 84 68.36 10.84 9.20
C SER A 84 67.01 10.12 9.19
N ILE A 85 65.99 10.81 9.69
CA ILE A 85 64.58 10.41 9.58
C ILE A 85 63.75 11.64 9.22
N ALA A 86 63.19 11.62 8.02
CA ALA A 86 62.34 12.67 7.49
C ALA A 86 60.93 12.14 7.25
N VAL A 87 59.93 12.96 7.54
CA VAL A 87 58.53 12.69 7.22
C VAL A 87 57.99 13.95 6.58
N SER A 88 57.36 13.80 5.43
CA SER A 88 56.80 14.93 4.67
C SER A 88 55.91 15.77 5.59
N PRO A 89 56.01 17.12 5.57
CA PRO A 89 55.33 17.99 6.53
C PRO A 89 53.82 17.72 6.70
N ALA A 90 53.10 17.47 5.60
CA ALA A 90 51.68 17.16 5.59
C ALA A 90 51.30 15.86 6.34
N GLU A 91 52.28 14.97 6.53
CA GLU A 91 52.08 13.64 7.13
C GLU A 91 52.72 13.52 8.53
N GLN A 92 53.31 14.60 9.04
CA GLN A 92 53.83 14.65 10.40
C GLN A 92 52.70 14.48 11.44
N ARG A 93 53.07 14.07 12.66
CA ARG A 93 52.15 13.75 13.78
C ARG A 93 51.18 12.58 13.54
N ARG A 94 51.23 11.91 12.39
CA ARG A 94 50.46 10.67 12.10
C ARG A 94 51.15 9.38 12.54
N GLY A 95 52.29 9.51 13.23
CA GLY A 95 53.06 8.39 13.79
C GLY A 95 54.10 7.78 12.84
N TYR A 96 54.27 8.29 11.61
CA TYR A 96 55.23 7.73 10.64
C TYR A 96 56.69 7.84 11.08
N GLY A 97 57.10 8.94 11.72
CA GLY A 97 58.47 9.06 12.24
C GLY A 97 58.77 8.04 13.35
N ARG A 98 57.76 7.71 14.17
CA ARG A 98 57.86 6.64 15.16
C ARG A 98 57.95 5.27 14.49
N ALA A 99 57.22 5.05 13.40
CA ALA A 99 57.29 3.81 12.63
C ALA A 99 58.68 3.62 12.01
N LEU A 100 59.28 4.68 11.45
CA LEU A 100 60.65 4.65 10.91
C LEU A 100 61.70 4.39 12.00
N LEU A 101 61.57 4.99 13.19
CA LEU A 101 62.45 4.68 14.32
C LEU A 101 62.29 3.22 14.80
N LYS A 102 61.06 2.70 14.83
CA LYS A 102 60.80 1.28 15.17
C LYS A 102 61.38 0.34 14.11
N PHE A 103 61.35 0.74 12.84
CA PHE A 103 61.98 -0.01 11.77
C PHE A 103 63.50 -0.04 11.92
N ALA A 104 64.12 1.06 12.35
CA ALA A 104 65.54 1.06 12.71
C ALA A 104 65.85 0.08 13.85
N ASP A 105 64.99 -0.02 14.87
CA ASP A 105 65.12 -1.04 15.93
C ASP A 105 65.13 -2.46 15.39
N GLN A 106 64.17 -2.78 14.51
CA GLN A 106 64.08 -4.09 13.89
C GLN A 106 65.30 -4.37 13.02
N ARG A 107 65.84 -3.36 12.32
CA ARG A 107 67.03 -3.53 11.49
C ARG A 107 68.29 -3.77 12.32
N ALA A 108 68.46 -3.06 13.43
CA ALA A 108 69.59 -3.28 14.34
C ALA A 108 69.59 -4.71 14.91
N ILE A 109 68.43 -5.21 15.34
CA ILE A 109 68.26 -6.61 15.77
C ILE A 109 68.61 -7.57 14.64
N ALA A 110 68.11 -7.32 13.43
CA ALA A 110 68.32 -8.20 12.29
C ALA A 110 69.78 -8.32 11.86
N ILE A 111 70.61 -7.29 12.09
CA ILE A 111 72.05 -7.32 11.81
C ILE A 111 72.88 -7.69 13.04
N GLY A 112 72.24 -8.05 14.15
CA GLY A 112 72.91 -8.56 15.35
C GLY A 112 73.58 -7.49 16.22
N VAL A 113 73.24 -6.21 16.07
CA VAL A 113 73.78 -5.12 16.90
C VAL A 113 72.76 -4.67 17.95
N ASP A 114 73.22 -4.54 19.19
CA ASP A 114 72.36 -4.27 20.34
C ASP A 114 72.23 -2.77 20.67
N GLU A 115 72.77 -1.90 19.81
CA GLU A 115 72.85 -0.47 20.03
C GLU A 115 72.47 0.32 18.78
N ILE A 116 71.64 1.36 18.96
CA ILE A 116 71.35 2.36 17.93
C ILE A 116 71.86 3.71 18.38
N ARG A 117 72.57 4.37 17.48
CA ARG A 117 73.04 5.73 17.67
C ARG A 117 72.34 6.68 16.72
N LEU A 118 72.18 7.92 17.16
CA LEU A 118 71.85 9.07 16.32
C LEU A 118 72.53 10.30 16.89
N TYR A 119 72.54 11.37 16.12
CA TYR A 119 73.01 12.66 16.60
C TYR A 119 72.06 13.78 16.16
N THR A 120 72.04 14.85 16.94
CA THR A 120 71.31 16.08 16.60
C THR A 120 72.07 17.29 17.12
N ASN A 121 71.90 18.44 16.49
CA ASN A 121 72.54 19.66 16.97
C ASN A 121 72.04 20.05 18.38
N LEU A 122 72.94 20.50 19.25
CA LEU A 122 72.69 20.88 20.65
C LEU A 122 71.62 21.99 20.78
N ARG A 123 71.47 22.83 19.75
CA ARG A 123 70.43 23.87 19.66
C ARG A 123 69.04 23.31 19.38
N MET A 124 68.93 22.10 18.79
CA MET A 124 67.66 21.44 18.52
C MET A 124 67.06 20.79 19.78
N LYS A 125 66.74 21.60 20.79
CA LYS A 125 66.21 21.13 22.09
C LYS A 125 64.96 20.28 21.95
N GLY A 126 64.09 20.62 20.98
CA GLY A 126 62.89 19.84 20.65
C GLY A 126 63.20 18.41 20.20
N ASN A 127 64.23 18.23 19.37
CA ASN A 127 64.66 16.90 18.91
C ASN A 127 65.28 16.08 20.05
N ILE A 128 66.13 16.70 20.86
CA ILE A 128 66.74 16.03 22.01
C ILE A 128 65.65 15.53 22.97
N ALA A 129 64.63 16.35 23.25
CA ALA A 129 63.48 15.96 24.05
C ALA A 129 62.66 14.84 23.39
N LEU A 130 62.47 14.90 22.07
CA LEU A 130 61.78 13.86 21.31
C LEU A 130 62.52 12.52 21.39
N TYR A 131 63.82 12.50 21.12
CA TYR A 131 64.62 11.27 21.15
C TYR A 131 64.74 10.72 22.57
N ARG A 132 64.83 11.57 23.61
CA ARG A 132 64.74 11.13 25.02
C ARG A 132 63.42 10.43 25.33
N ARG A 133 62.28 10.98 24.88
CA ARG A 133 60.97 10.31 25.03
C ARG A 133 60.91 8.97 24.30
N HIS A 134 61.73 8.79 23.27
CA HIS A 134 61.90 7.53 22.55
C HIS A 134 63.02 6.65 23.12
N GLY A 135 63.57 6.98 24.29
CA GLY A 135 64.51 6.13 25.02
C GLY A 135 65.98 6.34 24.64
N TYR A 136 66.31 7.34 23.83
CA TYR A 136 67.70 7.70 23.56
C TYR A 136 68.28 8.54 24.71
N VAL A 137 69.47 8.18 25.16
CA VAL A 137 70.20 8.89 26.21
C VAL A 137 71.38 9.63 25.56
N PRO A 138 71.58 10.92 25.83
CA PRO A 138 72.76 11.61 25.34
C PRO A 138 74.00 11.08 26.06
N VAL A 139 75.01 10.69 25.30
CA VAL A 139 76.25 10.09 25.82
C VAL A 139 77.44 11.04 25.71
N GLY A 140 77.31 12.12 24.96
CA GLY A 140 78.35 13.14 24.81
C GLY A 140 77.97 14.21 23.80
N THR A 141 78.83 15.20 23.68
CA THR A 141 78.75 16.23 22.65
C THR A 141 80.07 16.36 21.91
N ARG A 142 80.02 16.62 20.61
CA ARG A 142 81.20 16.84 19.77
C ARG A 142 81.00 18.02 18.83
N GLN A 143 82.10 18.62 18.38
CA GLN A 143 82.05 19.68 17.38
C GLN A 143 81.54 19.11 16.04
N HIS A 144 80.73 19.90 15.33
CA HIS A 144 80.21 19.53 14.02
C HIS A 144 81.38 19.40 13.04
N PRO A 145 81.54 18.25 12.35
CA PRO A 145 82.77 17.93 11.63
C PRO A 145 83.08 18.87 10.45
N SER A 146 82.07 19.60 9.96
CA SER A 146 82.21 20.52 8.82
C SER A 146 81.68 21.94 9.09
N ARG A 147 81.30 22.28 10.34
CA ARG A 147 80.76 23.62 10.66
C ARG A 147 81.31 24.12 12.00
N THR A 148 82.29 25.01 11.92
CA THR A 148 82.99 25.58 13.08
C THR A 148 82.01 26.31 14.01
N GLY A 149 82.00 25.95 15.31
CA GLY A 149 81.14 26.57 16.33
C GLY A 149 79.80 25.88 16.57
N GLU A 150 79.45 24.86 15.78
CA GLU A 150 78.23 24.08 15.95
C GLU A 150 78.52 22.79 16.73
N VAL A 151 77.68 22.45 17.71
CA VAL A 151 77.90 21.28 18.58
C VAL A 151 76.80 20.25 18.34
N LEU A 152 77.19 19.01 18.09
CA LEU A 152 76.30 17.86 17.99
C LEU A 152 76.22 17.14 19.34
N VAL A 153 75.04 16.64 19.67
CA VAL A 153 74.79 15.73 20.79
C VAL A 153 74.63 14.34 20.22
N ASP A 154 75.53 13.44 20.59
CA ASP A 154 75.41 12.03 20.24
C ASP A 154 74.52 11.34 21.26
N MET A 155 73.54 10.60 20.76
CA MET A 155 72.54 9.93 21.58
C MET A 155 72.47 8.45 21.24
N VAL A 156 72.42 7.63 22.28
CA VAL A 156 72.49 6.18 22.18
C VAL A 156 71.25 5.57 22.80
N ARG A 157 70.76 4.50 22.20
CA ARG A 157 69.71 3.66 22.75
C ARG A 157 70.09 2.20 22.59
N SER A 158 70.11 1.45 23.69
CA SER A 158 70.26 -0.01 23.63
C SER A 158 68.96 -0.65 23.13
N VAL A 159 69.07 -1.46 22.09
CA VAL A 159 67.96 -2.16 21.45
C VAL A 159 67.51 -3.35 22.30
N ARG A 160 68.43 -4.04 23.00
CA ARG A 160 68.10 -5.10 23.98
C ARG A 160 67.39 -4.59 25.24
N ARG A 161 67.56 -3.31 25.63
CA ARG A 161 66.85 -2.73 26.80
C ARG A 161 65.52 -2.06 26.45
N ALA A 162 65.26 -1.73 25.18
CA ALA A 162 64.00 -1.12 24.73
C ALA A 162 62.93 -2.14 24.27
N TYR A 163 63.31 -3.40 24.02
CA TYR A 163 62.38 -4.49 23.66
C TYR A 163 61.97 -5.40 24.84
N HIS A 164 62.43 -5.12 26.07
CA HIS A 164 62.12 -5.95 27.25
C HIS A 164 61.53 -5.22 28.46
N ASN A 165 61.27 -3.89 28.38
CA ASN A 165 60.78 -3.14 29.54
C ASN A 165 59.78 -2.02 29.21
N ARG A 166 58.77 -2.35 28.39
CA ARG A 166 57.45 -1.67 28.42
C ARG A 166 56.29 -2.52 27.90
N MET A 167 56.43 -3.82 28.07
CA MET A 167 55.34 -4.73 28.41
C MET A 167 55.86 -5.48 29.63
N PRO A 168 55.04 -5.84 30.62
CA PRO A 168 55.49 -6.74 31.68
C PRO A 168 56.13 -7.96 31.03
N ARG A 169 57.09 -8.61 31.72
CA ARG A 169 57.44 -10.00 31.39
C ARG A 169 56.14 -10.79 31.54
N PHE A 170 55.39 -10.91 30.45
CA PHE A 170 54.42 -11.96 30.29
C PHE A 170 55.29 -13.20 30.13
N ARG A 171 55.57 -13.91 31.24
CA ARG A 171 55.81 -15.35 31.11
C ARG A 171 54.55 -15.90 30.43
N LEU A 172 54.67 -16.92 29.58
CA LEU A 172 53.47 -17.64 29.12
C LEU A 172 52.61 -18.11 30.32
N GLU A 173 53.28 -18.38 31.44
CA GLU A 173 52.74 -18.68 32.77
C GLU A 173 51.97 -17.50 33.42
N ASP A 174 52.36 -16.25 33.11
CA ASP A 174 51.80 -15.00 33.66
C ASP A 174 50.74 -14.36 32.73
N ILE A 175 50.53 -14.90 31.51
CA ILE A 175 49.36 -14.56 30.69
C ILE A 175 48.19 -15.38 31.22
N THR A 176 47.42 -14.80 32.13
CA THR A 176 46.08 -15.33 32.40
C THR A 176 45.19 -14.97 31.21
N ILE A 177 45.11 -15.87 30.22
CA ILE A 177 43.93 -15.92 29.37
C ILE A 177 42.79 -16.25 30.32
N THR A 178 42.07 -15.21 30.77
CA THR A 178 40.85 -15.45 31.52
C THR A 178 39.89 -16.16 30.56
N ASN A 179 39.42 -17.35 30.93
CA ASN A 179 38.30 -18.02 30.26
C ASN A 179 36.97 -17.27 30.50
N GLU A 180 37.03 -15.96 30.78
CA GLU A 180 35.87 -15.11 30.92
C GLU A 180 35.18 -15.00 29.56
N THR A 181 34.13 -15.79 29.41
CA THR A 181 33.13 -15.63 28.37
C THR A 181 32.49 -14.25 28.52
N ARG A 182 32.62 -13.40 27.51
CA ARG A 182 31.89 -12.14 27.41
C ARG A 182 30.68 -12.36 26.53
N SER A 183 29.48 -12.03 27.01
CA SER A 183 28.29 -12.01 26.15
C SER A 183 28.25 -10.71 25.35
N TYR A 184 27.90 -10.80 24.07
CA TYR A 184 27.50 -9.61 23.32
C TYR A 184 26.10 -9.20 23.78
N PRO A 185 25.86 -7.92 24.14
CA PRO A 185 24.52 -7.46 24.50
C PRO A 185 23.51 -7.83 23.42
N GLY A 186 22.46 -8.55 23.80
CA GLY A 186 21.38 -8.96 22.89
C GLY A 186 21.62 -10.23 22.07
N PHE A 187 22.73 -10.96 22.27
CA PHE A 187 22.92 -12.29 21.70
C PHE A 187 22.52 -13.38 22.72
N PRO A 188 21.44 -14.14 22.47
CA PRO A 188 20.96 -15.14 23.44
C PRO A 188 21.84 -16.39 23.53
N GLY A 189 22.73 -16.61 22.56
CA GLY A 189 23.69 -17.71 22.58
C GLY A 189 24.87 -17.45 23.49
N LYS A 190 25.81 -18.40 23.50
CA LYS A 190 27.07 -18.29 24.24
C LYS A 190 28.20 -17.99 23.28
N ILE A 191 29.04 -17.02 23.61
CA ILE A 191 30.27 -16.76 22.85
C ILE A 191 31.47 -17.15 23.70
N GLY A 192 32.18 -18.17 23.23
CA GLY A 192 33.52 -18.52 23.66
C GLY A 192 34.58 -17.89 22.74
N ARG A 193 35.84 -18.24 22.94
CA ARG A 193 36.94 -17.75 22.10
C ARG A 193 37.07 -18.55 20.81
N THR A 194 36.60 -19.79 20.82
CA THR A 194 36.51 -20.67 19.66
C THR A 194 35.06 -21.00 19.32
N ARG A 195 34.84 -21.62 18.15
CA ARG A 195 33.50 -22.09 17.75
C ARG A 195 33.02 -23.19 18.68
N GLU A 196 33.92 -24.05 19.15
CA GLU A 196 33.66 -25.18 20.05
C GLU A 196 33.26 -24.72 21.46
N GLU A 197 33.74 -23.55 21.88
CA GLU A 197 33.37 -22.91 23.15
C GLU A 197 32.12 -22.02 23.05
N SER A 198 31.60 -21.83 21.83
CA SER A 198 30.45 -20.99 21.54
C SER A 198 29.20 -21.82 21.29
N GLU A 199 28.07 -21.37 21.80
CA GLU A 199 26.75 -21.88 21.45
C GLU A 199 26.10 -20.86 20.51
N PRO A 200 26.02 -21.16 19.20
CA PRO A 200 25.32 -20.29 18.27
C PRO A 200 23.85 -20.17 18.67
N HIS A 201 23.31 -18.95 18.55
CA HIS A 201 21.89 -18.70 18.58
C HIS A 201 21.48 -18.15 17.23
N TRP A 202 20.46 -18.77 16.63
CA TRP A 202 19.84 -18.28 15.41
C TRP A 202 18.55 -17.59 15.79
N ASN A 203 18.31 -16.43 15.19
CA ASN A 203 16.98 -15.83 15.18
C ASN A 203 16.12 -16.68 14.22
N LEU A 204 15.64 -17.81 14.72
CA LEU A 204 14.80 -18.70 13.94
C LEU A 204 13.50 -17.96 13.57
N PRO A 205 12.96 -18.18 12.37
CA PRO A 205 11.67 -17.62 12.01
C PRO A 205 10.63 -18.03 13.05
N VAL A 206 9.81 -17.08 13.48
CA VAL A 206 8.64 -17.41 14.30
C VAL A 206 7.76 -18.37 13.48
N ARG A 207 7.41 -19.50 14.08
CA ARG A 207 6.51 -20.49 13.50
C ARG A 207 5.30 -20.63 14.41
N PRO A 208 4.09 -20.73 13.84
CA PRO A 208 2.93 -21.08 14.63
C PRO A 208 3.04 -22.53 15.12
N PRO A 209 2.27 -22.92 16.16
CA PRO A 209 2.22 -24.31 16.62
C PRO A 209 1.99 -25.31 15.47
N ALA A 210 2.58 -26.51 15.59
CA ALA A 210 2.32 -27.57 14.63
C ALA A 210 0.82 -27.90 14.60
N GLY A 211 0.25 -28.03 13.39
CA GLY A 211 -1.18 -28.26 13.19
C GLY A 211 -2.04 -27.00 13.23
N SER A 212 -1.46 -25.81 13.35
CA SER A 212 -2.21 -24.55 13.18
C SER A 212 -2.98 -24.52 11.85
N PRO A 213 -4.26 -24.09 11.87
CA PRO A 213 -5.11 -24.12 10.68
C PRO A 213 -4.68 -23.08 9.65
N ASN A 214 -5.00 -23.32 8.38
CA ASN A 214 -5.06 -22.22 7.43
C ASN A 214 -6.31 -21.37 7.70
N ILE A 215 -6.29 -20.11 7.30
CA ILE A 215 -7.43 -19.20 7.45
C ILE A 215 -7.76 -18.60 6.09
N VAL A 216 -9.00 -18.75 5.65
CA VAL A 216 -9.53 -18.16 4.41
C VAL A 216 -10.73 -17.30 4.75
N ILE A 217 -10.70 -16.04 4.33
CA ILE A 217 -11.87 -15.16 4.36
C ILE A 217 -12.26 -14.85 2.91
N VAL A 218 -13.50 -15.15 2.56
CA VAL A 218 -14.15 -14.71 1.31
C VAL A 218 -15.15 -13.62 1.68
N LEU A 219 -14.81 -12.38 1.33
CA LEU A 219 -15.64 -11.21 1.57
C LEU A 219 -16.21 -10.69 0.26
N MET A 220 -17.53 -10.69 0.15
CA MET A 220 -18.29 -10.14 -0.98
C MET A 220 -18.55 -8.64 -0.78
N ASP A 221 -18.83 -7.93 -1.86
CA ASP A 221 -19.09 -6.48 -1.90
C ASP A 221 -20.53 -6.24 -2.37
N ASP A 222 -21.36 -5.60 -1.56
CA ASP A 222 -22.78 -5.33 -1.84
C ASP A 222 -23.68 -6.57 -2.05
N MET A 223 -23.26 -7.75 -1.59
CA MET A 223 -24.13 -8.93 -1.60
C MET A 223 -25.16 -8.82 -0.48
N GLY A 224 -26.44 -8.95 -0.80
CA GLY A 224 -27.51 -8.95 0.19
C GLY A 224 -27.61 -10.26 0.97
N TRP A 225 -28.31 -10.21 2.11
CA TRP A 225 -28.48 -11.35 3.02
C TRP A 225 -29.12 -12.58 2.36
N ALA A 226 -29.97 -12.36 1.36
CA ALA A 226 -30.79 -13.39 0.72
C ALA A 226 -30.26 -13.85 -0.65
N ASP A 227 -29.03 -13.49 -1.03
CA ASP A 227 -28.53 -13.71 -2.40
C ASP A 227 -27.86 -15.06 -2.64
N VAL A 228 -27.46 -15.77 -1.58
CA VAL A 228 -26.89 -17.14 -1.69
C VAL A 228 -27.93 -18.22 -1.40
N GLY A 229 -27.79 -19.38 -2.03
CA GLY A 229 -28.74 -20.51 -1.97
C GLY A 229 -29.02 -20.97 -0.54
N CYS A 230 -27.97 -21.08 0.28
CA CYS A 230 -28.07 -21.46 1.70
C CYS A 230 -28.74 -20.40 2.60
N TYR A 231 -29.10 -19.24 2.03
CA TYR A 231 -29.92 -18.16 2.61
C TYR A 231 -31.25 -17.93 1.87
N GLY A 232 -31.67 -18.86 1.01
CA GLY A 232 -32.99 -18.89 0.37
C GLY A 232 -33.02 -18.42 -1.08
N SER A 233 -31.89 -18.06 -1.67
CA SER A 233 -31.79 -17.60 -3.07
C SER A 233 -32.03 -18.72 -4.09
N GLU A 234 -32.38 -18.29 -5.29
CA GLU A 234 -32.40 -19.10 -6.52
C GLU A 234 -31.10 -19.03 -7.34
N ILE A 235 -30.20 -18.09 -7.02
CA ILE A 235 -28.91 -17.95 -7.72
C ILE A 235 -28.07 -19.20 -7.45
N ALA A 236 -27.37 -19.71 -8.47
CA ALA A 236 -26.55 -20.91 -8.32
C ALA A 236 -25.27 -20.58 -7.53
N THR A 237 -25.26 -20.95 -6.24
CA THR A 237 -24.08 -20.84 -5.37
C THR A 237 -23.70 -22.18 -4.70
N PRO A 238 -23.56 -23.28 -5.46
CA PRO A 238 -23.38 -24.61 -4.87
C PRO A 238 -22.11 -24.76 -4.02
N ASN A 239 -21.03 -24.01 -4.29
CA ASN A 239 -19.79 -24.13 -3.51
C ASN A 239 -19.86 -23.41 -2.17
N ILE A 240 -20.51 -22.25 -2.13
CA ILE A 240 -20.84 -21.52 -0.89
C ILE A 240 -21.88 -22.30 -0.09
N ASP A 241 -22.86 -22.90 -0.75
CA ASP A 241 -23.86 -23.76 -0.11
C ASP A 241 -23.18 -24.98 0.55
N ALA A 242 -22.22 -25.62 -0.15
CA ALA A 242 -21.43 -26.72 0.42
C ALA A 242 -20.55 -26.28 1.61
N LEU A 243 -20.03 -25.04 1.62
CA LEU A 243 -19.34 -24.48 2.78
C LEU A 243 -20.29 -24.33 3.98
N ALA A 244 -21.53 -23.93 3.76
CA ALA A 244 -22.55 -23.87 4.80
C ALA A 244 -22.94 -25.28 5.30
N ASP A 245 -23.09 -26.24 4.40
CA ASP A 245 -23.46 -27.62 4.74
C ASP A 245 -22.41 -28.32 5.61
N ARG A 246 -21.12 -28.03 5.42
CA ARG A 246 -20.02 -28.50 6.29
C ARG A 246 -19.59 -27.47 7.36
N GLY A 247 -20.41 -26.45 7.57
CA GLY A 247 -20.12 -25.33 8.45
C GLY A 247 -21.32 -24.95 9.29
N ILE A 248 -21.31 -23.71 9.76
CA ILE A 248 -22.35 -23.11 10.58
C ILE A 248 -22.75 -21.77 9.95
N ARG A 249 -24.07 -21.56 9.79
CA ARG A 249 -24.67 -20.31 9.31
C ARG A 249 -25.15 -19.46 10.47
N PHE A 250 -25.00 -18.14 10.36
CA PHE A 250 -25.56 -17.19 11.34
C PHE A 250 -26.73 -16.41 10.73
N THR A 251 -27.83 -16.31 11.48
CA THR A 251 -29.01 -15.50 11.11
C THR A 251 -28.99 -14.11 11.75
N HIS A 252 -28.10 -13.90 12.73
CA HIS A 252 -27.94 -12.65 13.46
C HIS A 252 -26.51 -12.10 13.48
N TYR A 253 -25.83 -12.21 12.34
CA TYR A 253 -24.57 -11.52 12.09
C TYR A 253 -24.83 -10.15 11.43
N THR A 254 -24.12 -9.11 11.91
CA THR A 254 -24.21 -7.76 11.37
C THR A 254 -22.85 -7.15 11.03
N THR A 255 -22.86 -6.12 10.19
CA THR A 255 -21.69 -5.35 9.77
C THR A 255 -22.04 -3.86 9.72
N HIS A 256 -21.04 -3.02 9.46
CA HIS A 256 -21.28 -1.62 9.09
C HIS A 256 -22.00 -1.56 7.74
N PRO A 257 -22.94 -0.62 7.51
CA PRO A 257 -23.75 -0.60 6.29
C PRO A 257 -23.02 0.02 5.08
N ILE A 258 -21.68 0.04 5.08
CA ILE A 258 -20.87 0.49 3.95
C ILE A 258 -19.45 -0.11 4.02
N CYS A 259 -18.87 -0.34 2.84
CA CYS A 259 -17.64 -1.09 2.59
C CYS A 259 -16.37 -0.70 3.39
N SER A 260 -15.81 0.52 3.30
CA SER A 260 -14.56 0.86 4.03
C SER A 260 -14.66 0.65 5.55
N PRO A 261 -15.71 1.16 6.22
CA PRO A 261 -15.94 0.88 7.64
C PRO A 261 -16.00 -0.62 7.97
N ALA A 262 -16.75 -1.40 7.19
CA ALA A 262 -16.88 -2.84 7.39
C ALA A 262 -15.53 -3.58 7.26
N ARG A 263 -14.73 -3.23 6.24
CA ARG A 263 -13.42 -3.84 5.99
C ARG A 263 -12.42 -3.47 7.06
N ALA A 264 -12.39 -2.21 7.51
CA ALA A 264 -11.55 -1.78 8.62
C ALA A 264 -11.93 -2.51 9.92
N ALA A 265 -13.23 -2.65 10.18
CA ALA A 265 -13.74 -3.34 11.35
C ALA A 265 -13.40 -4.84 11.34
N LEU A 266 -13.57 -5.52 10.20
CA LEU A 266 -13.20 -6.92 10.00
C LEU A 266 -11.70 -7.16 10.25
N LEU A 267 -10.86 -6.31 9.65
CA LEU A 267 -9.42 -6.49 9.70
C LEU A 267 -8.82 -6.13 11.06
N THR A 268 -9.49 -5.31 11.87
CA THR A 268 -8.92 -4.82 13.14
C THR A 268 -9.65 -5.33 14.39
N GLY A 269 -10.84 -5.91 14.26
CA GLY A 269 -11.69 -6.29 15.39
C GLY A 269 -12.11 -5.11 16.28
N ARG A 270 -12.17 -3.91 15.69
CA ARG A 270 -12.56 -2.65 16.35
C ARG A 270 -13.61 -1.93 15.53
N ASN A 271 -14.44 -1.13 16.19
CA ASN A 271 -15.44 -0.33 15.51
C ASN A 271 -14.77 0.66 14.55
N ALA A 272 -15.39 0.86 13.39
CA ALA A 272 -14.77 1.61 12.30
C ALA A 272 -14.42 3.06 12.68
N HIS A 273 -15.31 3.76 13.40
CA HIS A 273 -15.05 5.12 13.88
C HIS A 273 -13.86 5.19 14.86
N SER A 274 -13.68 4.18 15.73
CA SER A 274 -12.53 4.10 16.64
C SER A 274 -11.19 3.96 15.92
N VAL A 275 -11.21 3.42 14.70
CA VAL A 275 -10.05 3.32 13.81
C VAL A 275 -10.12 4.30 12.64
N ALA A 276 -10.74 5.46 12.86
CA ALA A 276 -10.79 6.61 11.96
C ALA A 276 -11.42 6.34 10.57
N THR A 277 -12.17 5.25 10.42
CA THR A 277 -12.77 4.80 9.16
C THR A 277 -14.30 4.78 9.24
N GLY A 278 -14.92 5.78 9.87
CA GLY A 278 -16.38 5.92 9.96
C GLY A 278 -17.09 6.20 8.63
N TRP A 279 -16.33 6.50 7.58
CA TRP A 279 -16.83 6.74 6.21
C TRP A 279 -15.85 6.18 5.17
N LEU A 280 -16.10 6.43 3.88
CA LEU A 280 -15.25 6.02 2.77
C LEU A 280 -13.82 6.57 2.94
N ALA A 281 -12.83 5.69 2.82
CA ALA A 281 -11.43 6.01 3.15
C ALA A 281 -10.88 7.23 2.40
N GLN A 282 -11.31 7.46 1.16
CA GLN A 282 -10.83 8.56 0.32
C GLN A 282 -11.49 9.91 0.62
N ASN A 283 -12.50 9.95 1.49
CA ASN A 283 -13.24 11.16 1.85
C ASN A 283 -12.98 11.52 3.32
N ASN A 284 -12.02 12.43 3.52
CA ASN A 284 -11.58 12.89 4.84
C ASN A 284 -12.12 14.31 5.13
N PRO A 285 -13.16 14.45 5.97
CA PRO A 285 -13.72 15.74 6.39
C PRO A 285 -12.94 16.41 7.54
N GLY A 286 -11.84 15.83 8.01
CA GLY A 286 -10.98 16.42 9.05
C GLY A 286 -11.37 16.08 10.49
N PHE A 287 -12.24 15.09 10.71
CA PHE A 287 -12.66 14.66 12.05
C PHE A 287 -12.01 13.33 12.49
N PRO A 288 -11.71 13.13 13.79
CA PRO A 288 -10.96 11.96 14.28
C PRO A 288 -11.51 10.60 13.85
N GLY A 289 -12.83 10.41 13.90
CA GLY A 289 -13.48 9.16 13.49
C GLY A 289 -13.53 8.92 11.98
N TYR A 290 -13.08 9.88 11.16
CA TYR A 290 -13.32 9.93 9.72
C TYR A 290 -12.08 10.28 8.88
N PHE A 291 -10.86 10.16 9.42
CA PHE A 291 -9.65 10.47 8.64
C PHE A 291 -9.44 9.56 7.42
N GLY A 292 -10.00 8.34 7.44
CA GLY A 292 -9.98 7.37 6.35
C GLY A 292 -8.77 6.43 6.33
N ASP A 293 -7.81 6.62 7.22
CA ASP A 293 -6.61 5.79 7.35
C ASP A 293 -6.62 5.07 8.71
N ILE A 294 -6.59 3.73 8.68
CA ILE A 294 -6.54 2.92 9.91
C ILE A 294 -5.25 3.26 10.68
N PRO A 295 -5.32 3.67 11.96
CA PRO A 295 -4.14 3.98 12.77
C PRO A 295 -3.16 2.80 12.88
N LEU A 296 -1.85 3.10 12.97
CA LEU A 296 -0.80 2.07 13.03
C LEU A 296 -0.81 1.28 14.36
N ASP A 297 -1.36 1.85 15.43
CA ASP A 297 -1.60 1.21 16.72
C ASP A 297 -2.88 0.34 16.75
N ALA A 298 -3.62 0.28 15.63
CA ALA A 298 -4.67 -0.69 15.37
C ALA A 298 -4.18 -1.72 14.33
N PRO A 299 -3.34 -2.71 14.72
CA PRO A 299 -2.81 -3.69 13.79
C PRO A 299 -3.94 -4.50 13.17
N THR A 300 -3.79 -4.82 11.88
CA THR A 300 -4.69 -5.75 11.22
C THR A 300 -4.48 -7.19 11.70
N ILE A 301 -5.43 -8.07 11.40
CA ILE A 301 -5.29 -9.52 11.57
C ILE A 301 -4.08 -10.04 10.79
N ALA A 302 -3.78 -9.49 9.60
CA ALA A 302 -2.60 -9.86 8.84
C ALA A 302 -1.30 -9.48 9.55
N GLU A 303 -1.22 -8.29 10.17
CA GLU A 303 -0.06 -7.88 10.97
C GLU A 303 0.17 -8.84 12.15
N THR A 304 -0.92 -9.24 12.81
CA THR A 304 -0.89 -10.16 13.96
C THR A 304 -0.49 -11.58 13.54
N LEU A 305 -1.12 -12.14 12.50
CA LEU A 305 -0.83 -13.49 12.00
C LEU A 305 0.57 -13.60 11.39
N ARG A 306 1.01 -12.57 10.67
CA ARG A 306 2.38 -12.51 10.13
C ARG A 306 3.42 -12.53 11.25
N ALA A 307 3.19 -11.78 12.33
CA ALA A 307 4.06 -11.82 13.52
C ALA A 307 4.07 -13.20 14.21
N ALA A 308 2.99 -13.98 14.07
CA ALA A 308 2.90 -15.36 14.54
C ALA A 308 3.46 -16.41 13.54
N GLY A 309 3.99 -15.99 12.40
CA GLY A 309 4.66 -16.87 11.43
C GLY A 309 3.79 -17.34 10.25
N TYR A 310 2.55 -16.88 10.13
CA TYR A 310 1.70 -17.17 8.97
C TYR A 310 2.23 -16.50 7.71
N ALA A 311 1.99 -17.10 6.55
CA ALA A 311 2.02 -16.37 5.29
C ALA A 311 0.71 -15.59 5.12
N THR A 312 0.78 -14.32 4.70
CA THR A 312 -0.42 -13.47 4.61
C THR A 312 -0.63 -12.98 3.19
N ILE A 313 -1.79 -13.29 2.62
CA ILE A 313 -2.17 -13.00 1.23
C ILE A 313 -3.47 -12.21 1.24
N ALA A 314 -3.55 -11.18 0.41
CA ALA A 314 -4.80 -10.52 0.06
C ALA A 314 -4.98 -10.42 -1.46
N VAL A 315 -6.19 -10.68 -1.94
CA VAL A 315 -6.57 -10.44 -3.35
C VAL A 315 -7.86 -9.63 -3.44
N GLY A 316 -7.99 -8.82 -4.49
CA GLY A 316 -9.19 -8.02 -4.78
C GLY A 316 -9.20 -6.61 -4.16
N LYS A 317 -10.35 -6.21 -3.61
CA LYS A 317 -10.63 -4.84 -3.14
C LYS A 317 -10.04 -4.57 -1.76
N TRP A 318 -9.16 -3.55 -1.67
CA TRP A 318 -8.61 -3.09 -0.39
C TRP A 318 -9.53 -2.10 0.34
N HIS A 319 -9.79 -0.94 -0.29
CA HIS A 319 -10.67 0.12 0.18
C HIS A 319 -10.41 0.73 1.58
N ASN A 320 -9.18 0.63 2.10
CA ASN A 320 -8.75 1.19 3.39
C ASN A 320 -7.50 2.09 3.25
N SER A 321 -7.45 2.88 2.18
CA SER A 321 -6.39 3.85 1.93
C SER A 321 -6.98 5.18 1.47
N SER A 322 -6.69 6.27 2.19
CA SER A 322 -7.14 7.62 1.82
C SER A 322 -6.45 8.18 0.58
N ASN A 323 -5.35 7.54 0.15
CA ASN A 323 -4.55 7.92 -1.01
C ASN A 323 -4.06 6.70 -1.81
N GLY A 324 -4.60 6.53 -3.02
CA GLY A 324 -4.19 5.52 -4.01
C GLY A 324 -3.13 5.99 -5.04
N VAL A 325 -2.68 7.25 -4.97
CA VAL A 325 -1.76 7.83 -5.98
C VAL A 325 -0.37 7.21 -5.91
N SER A 326 0.17 7.02 -4.70
CA SER A 326 1.52 6.51 -4.48
C SER A 326 1.58 5.62 -3.22
N PRO A 327 2.50 4.63 -3.19
CA PRO A 327 2.68 3.76 -2.04
C PRO A 327 2.87 4.56 -0.75
N ASN A 328 2.17 4.14 0.30
CA ASN A 328 2.23 4.77 1.62
C ASN A 328 1.85 3.72 2.69
N PRO A 329 2.05 4.01 4.00
CA PRO A 329 1.85 3.02 5.07
C PRO A 329 0.46 2.41 5.19
N THR A 330 -0.55 2.93 4.48
CA THR A 330 -1.92 2.39 4.49
C THR A 330 -2.15 1.30 3.45
N TRP A 331 -1.20 1.11 2.53
CA TRP A 331 -1.31 0.11 1.47
C TRP A 331 -1.08 -1.32 2.00
N PRO A 332 -1.67 -2.35 1.36
CA PRO A 332 -1.80 -3.69 1.93
C PRO A 332 -0.51 -4.32 2.48
N THR A 333 0.62 -4.24 1.76
CA THR A 333 1.84 -4.91 2.25
C THR A 333 2.56 -4.17 3.39
N TYR A 334 2.21 -2.89 3.62
CA TYR A 334 2.59 -2.19 4.84
C TYR A 334 1.66 -2.54 6.02
N ARG A 335 0.49 -3.14 5.73
CA ARG A 335 -0.56 -3.52 6.69
C ARG A 335 -0.64 -5.03 6.89
N GLY A 336 0.52 -5.68 6.86
CA GLY A 336 0.71 -7.05 7.31
C GLY A 336 0.60 -8.12 6.23
N PHE A 337 0.24 -7.80 4.99
CA PHE A 337 0.19 -8.77 3.90
C PHE A 337 1.57 -8.99 3.25
N ASP A 338 2.05 -10.23 3.18
CA ASP A 338 3.26 -10.61 2.45
C ASP A 338 3.05 -10.53 0.92
N ARG A 339 1.82 -10.75 0.46
CA ARG A 339 1.39 -10.65 -0.94
C ARG A 339 0.07 -9.91 -1.07
N PHE A 340 -0.02 -9.03 -2.07
CA PHE A 340 -1.26 -8.37 -2.45
C PHE A 340 -1.42 -8.34 -3.98
N TYR A 341 -2.61 -8.66 -4.47
CA TYR A 341 -2.98 -8.45 -5.87
C TYR A 341 -4.42 -7.97 -6.00
N GLY A 342 -4.63 -6.73 -6.45
CA GLY A 342 -5.95 -6.12 -6.35
C GLY A 342 -5.99 -4.67 -6.75
N PHE A 343 -6.96 -3.94 -6.21
CA PHE A 343 -7.11 -2.49 -6.40
C PHE A 343 -7.42 -1.79 -5.07
N LEU A 344 -7.08 -0.50 -4.99
CA LEU A 344 -7.15 0.27 -3.74
C LEU A 344 -8.45 1.06 -3.56
N GLU A 345 -9.11 1.38 -4.66
CA GLU A 345 -10.30 2.23 -4.71
C GLU A 345 -11.57 1.48 -4.27
N GLY A 346 -12.70 2.19 -4.21
CA GLY A 346 -13.97 1.62 -3.78
C GLY A 346 -14.71 0.77 -4.82
N GLU A 347 -14.36 0.91 -6.09
CA GLU A 347 -14.97 0.19 -7.22
C GLU A 347 -14.03 0.18 -8.43
N THR A 348 -14.22 -0.78 -9.33
CA THR A 348 -13.49 -0.92 -10.60
C THR A 348 -14.32 -1.75 -11.59
N GLY A 349 -14.03 -1.66 -12.89
CA GLY A 349 -14.59 -2.57 -13.89
C GLY A 349 -14.05 -3.99 -13.78
N TYR A 350 -14.79 -4.98 -14.26
CA TYR A 350 -14.44 -6.40 -14.22
C TYR A 350 -13.67 -6.84 -15.47
N PHE A 351 -14.02 -6.30 -16.64
CA PHE A 351 -13.30 -6.56 -17.89
C PHE A 351 -12.08 -5.66 -18.05
N PHE A 352 -12.15 -4.45 -17.48
CA PHE A 352 -11.11 -3.43 -17.63
C PHE A 352 -10.84 -2.74 -16.28
N PRO A 353 -10.21 -3.41 -15.31
CA PRO A 353 -9.87 -2.75 -14.06
C PRO A 353 -8.98 -1.53 -14.26
N ALA A 354 -9.38 -0.38 -13.70
CA ALA A 354 -8.76 0.91 -13.97
C ALA A 354 -7.37 1.07 -13.34
N ARG A 355 -7.02 0.28 -12.31
CA ARG A 355 -5.70 0.32 -11.68
C ARG A 355 -5.45 -0.90 -10.78
N ILE A 356 -4.64 -1.83 -11.27
CA ILE A 356 -4.20 -2.99 -10.48
C ILE A 356 -2.90 -2.67 -9.73
N VAL A 357 -2.78 -3.20 -8.51
CA VAL A 357 -1.61 -3.10 -7.65
C VAL A 357 -1.14 -4.51 -7.27
N TYR A 358 0.16 -4.75 -7.43
CA TYR A 358 0.87 -5.97 -7.04
C TYR A 358 1.88 -5.63 -5.93
N ASN A 359 1.67 -6.14 -4.71
CA ASN A 359 2.50 -5.93 -3.51
C ASN A 359 2.77 -4.47 -3.07
N ASN A 360 2.05 -3.48 -3.62
CA ASN A 360 2.29 -2.03 -3.55
C ASN A 360 3.03 -1.41 -4.75
N ILE A 361 3.10 -2.11 -5.87
CA ILE A 361 3.55 -1.58 -7.15
C ILE A 361 2.34 -1.53 -8.08
N VAL A 362 2.13 -0.40 -8.76
CA VAL A 362 1.09 -0.30 -9.78
C VAL A 362 1.48 -1.19 -10.96
N ALA A 363 0.61 -2.11 -11.35
CA ALA A 363 0.87 -3.01 -12.47
C ALA A 363 0.86 -2.23 -13.80
N PRO A 364 1.89 -2.37 -14.64
CA PRO A 364 1.97 -1.65 -15.91
C PRO A 364 1.11 -2.35 -16.98
N ILE A 365 -0.18 -2.02 -17.03
CA ILE A 365 -1.16 -2.68 -17.91
C ILE A 365 -1.72 -1.68 -18.90
N ASP A 366 -1.37 -1.85 -20.17
CA ASP A 366 -1.96 -1.05 -21.26
C ASP A 366 -3.28 -1.64 -21.75
N ALA A 367 -3.43 -2.97 -21.73
CA ALA A 367 -4.67 -3.68 -22.04
C ALA A 367 -4.75 -5.05 -21.41
N TYR A 368 -5.98 -5.55 -21.33
CA TYR A 368 -6.30 -6.88 -20.86
C TYR A 368 -6.51 -7.83 -22.05
N PRO A 369 -6.19 -9.13 -21.89
CA PRO A 369 -6.49 -10.12 -22.92
C PRO A 369 -8.00 -10.25 -23.14
N GLU A 370 -8.38 -10.73 -24.32
CA GLU A 370 -9.77 -11.07 -24.60
C GLU A 370 -10.28 -12.12 -23.59
N GLY A 371 -11.49 -11.91 -23.07
CA GLY A 371 -12.07 -12.77 -22.04
C GLY A 371 -11.53 -12.55 -20.62
N TYR A 372 -10.65 -11.57 -20.39
CA TYR A 372 -10.23 -11.20 -19.04
C TYR A 372 -11.43 -10.88 -18.14
N TYR A 373 -11.41 -11.41 -16.92
CA TYR A 373 -12.43 -11.10 -15.92
C TYR A 373 -11.80 -11.06 -14.53
N ALA A 374 -11.95 -9.90 -13.85
CA ALA A 374 -11.24 -9.61 -12.62
C ALA A 374 -11.48 -10.65 -11.51
N THR A 375 -12.73 -11.14 -11.35
CA THR A 375 -13.06 -12.15 -10.33
C THR A 375 -12.28 -13.45 -10.52
N ASP A 376 -12.07 -13.88 -11.77
CA ASP A 376 -11.27 -15.06 -12.09
C ASP A 376 -9.78 -14.78 -11.82
N ASP A 377 -9.27 -13.62 -12.21
CA ASP A 377 -7.86 -13.24 -12.03
C ASP A 377 -7.49 -13.08 -10.54
N TRP A 378 -8.38 -12.53 -9.70
CA TRP A 378 -8.18 -12.52 -8.23
C TRP A 378 -7.99 -13.93 -7.69
N MET A 379 -8.84 -14.87 -8.13
CA MET A 379 -8.77 -16.26 -7.71
C MET A 379 -7.53 -16.97 -8.25
N ASP A 380 -7.17 -16.72 -9.52
CA ASP A 380 -5.95 -17.26 -10.13
C ASP A 380 -4.71 -16.85 -9.34
N LYS A 381 -4.62 -15.58 -8.90
CA LYS A 381 -3.52 -15.13 -8.05
C LYS A 381 -3.57 -15.73 -6.65
N ALA A 382 -4.75 -15.87 -6.05
CA ALA A 382 -4.88 -16.51 -4.74
C ALA A 382 -4.38 -17.96 -4.77
N ILE A 383 -4.86 -18.77 -5.72
CA ILE A 383 -4.44 -20.15 -5.96
C ILE A 383 -2.94 -20.21 -6.25
N GLY A 384 -2.44 -19.32 -7.10
CA GLY A 384 -1.01 -19.21 -7.41
C GLY A 384 -0.16 -18.96 -6.16
N PHE A 385 -0.53 -17.96 -5.34
CA PHE A 385 0.21 -17.64 -4.12
C PHE A 385 0.16 -18.75 -3.07
N VAL A 386 -0.99 -19.42 -2.89
CA VAL A 386 -1.09 -20.60 -2.00
C VAL A 386 -0.19 -21.72 -2.50
N THR A 387 -0.22 -22.01 -3.80
CA THR A 387 0.64 -23.03 -4.43
C THR A 387 2.13 -22.71 -4.26
N GLU A 388 2.52 -21.45 -4.44
CA GLU A 388 3.89 -20.98 -4.21
C GLU A 388 4.33 -21.19 -2.75
N ILE A 389 3.48 -20.84 -1.78
CA ILE A 389 3.78 -21.07 -0.36
C ILE A 389 3.99 -22.55 -0.11
N ARG A 390 3.12 -23.42 -0.63
CA ARG A 390 3.23 -24.88 -0.44
C ARG A 390 4.49 -25.47 -1.06
N ASN A 391 4.85 -25.01 -2.26
CA ASN A 391 6.07 -25.46 -2.93
C ASN A 391 7.35 -25.00 -2.21
N GLN A 392 7.31 -23.86 -1.50
CA GLN A 392 8.46 -23.34 -0.76
C GLN A 392 8.53 -23.87 0.67
N ASP A 393 7.38 -24.05 1.32
CA ASP A 393 7.25 -24.39 2.72
C ASP A 393 5.92 -25.11 3.02
N PRO A 394 5.91 -26.45 2.96
CA PRO A 394 4.68 -27.24 3.10
C PRO A 394 4.08 -27.18 4.51
N SER A 395 4.82 -26.68 5.50
CA SER A 395 4.40 -26.63 6.91
C SER A 395 3.93 -25.25 7.38
N ARG A 396 4.10 -24.21 6.57
CA ARG A 396 3.74 -22.85 6.95
C ARG A 396 2.25 -22.61 6.68
N PRO A 397 1.40 -22.35 7.68
CA PRO A 397 0.01 -22.01 7.43
C PRO A 397 -0.10 -20.63 6.78
N PHE A 398 -1.21 -20.40 6.08
CA PHE A 398 -1.49 -19.13 5.45
C PHE A 398 -2.80 -18.50 5.94
N PHE A 399 -2.85 -17.18 5.86
CA PHE A 399 -4.04 -16.37 5.91
C PHE A 399 -4.30 -15.80 4.52
N LEU A 400 -5.44 -16.14 3.94
CA LEU A 400 -5.87 -15.70 2.62
C LEU A 400 -7.15 -14.86 2.74
N TYR A 401 -7.02 -13.56 2.48
CA TYR A 401 -8.13 -12.61 2.44
C TYR A 401 -8.54 -12.35 0.98
N ILE A 402 -9.62 -12.98 0.54
CA ILE A 402 -10.23 -12.78 -0.77
C ILE A 402 -11.34 -11.75 -0.61
N ALA A 403 -11.02 -10.52 -0.97
CA ALA A 403 -11.94 -9.40 -0.90
C ALA A 403 -12.53 -9.14 -2.28
N ASN A 404 -13.51 -9.94 -2.69
CA ASN A 404 -14.14 -9.76 -4.00
C ASN A 404 -14.75 -8.35 -4.12
N ASN A 405 -14.67 -7.79 -5.32
CA ASN A 405 -15.52 -6.66 -5.69
C ASN A 405 -16.86 -7.11 -6.25
N ALA A 406 -17.01 -8.40 -6.60
CA ALA A 406 -18.32 -9.01 -6.85
C ALA A 406 -19.16 -8.94 -5.55
N VAL A 407 -20.40 -8.49 -5.58
CA VAL A 407 -21.27 -8.18 -6.73
C VAL A 407 -21.56 -6.68 -6.87
N HIS A 408 -20.64 -5.83 -6.41
CA HIS A 408 -20.74 -4.38 -6.55
C HIS A 408 -20.78 -3.98 -8.04
N GLY A 409 -21.47 -2.87 -8.31
CA GLY A 409 -21.44 -2.23 -9.62
C GLY A 409 -20.01 -1.90 -10.08
N PRO A 410 -19.73 -1.88 -11.40
CA PRO A 410 -20.68 -2.01 -12.48
C PRO A 410 -21.09 -3.47 -12.75
N LEU A 411 -22.37 -3.71 -13.07
CA LEU A 411 -22.89 -5.05 -13.37
C LEU A 411 -22.36 -5.54 -14.72
N GLN A 412 -21.33 -6.37 -14.65
CA GLN A 412 -20.55 -6.89 -15.78
C GLN A 412 -20.35 -8.38 -15.57
N ALA A 413 -20.71 -9.21 -16.55
CA ALA A 413 -20.67 -10.67 -16.41
C ALA A 413 -20.16 -11.34 -17.68
N LYS A 414 -19.47 -12.47 -17.53
CA LYS A 414 -19.07 -13.32 -18.68
C LYS A 414 -20.33 -13.83 -19.39
N GLU A 415 -20.33 -13.80 -20.72
CA GLU A 415 -21.50 -14.22 -21.51
C GLU A 415 -21.97 -15.65 -21.18
N ALA A 416 -21.02 -16.56 -20.92
CA ALA A 416 -21.32 -17.94 -20.56
C ALA A 416 -22.08 -18.07 -19.23
N ASP A 417 -21.77 -17.25 -18.23
CA ASP A 417 -22.50 -17.24 -16.96
C ASP A 417 -23.84 -16.52 -17.09
N LEU A 418 -23.85 -15.41 -17.82
CA LEU A 418 -25.06 -14.63 -18.09
C LEU A 418 -26.14 -15.43 -18.82
N ALA A 419 -25.73 -16.28 -19.76
CA ALA A 419 -26.64 -17.13 -20.52
C ALA A 419 -27.48 -18.08 -19.63
N LYS A 420 -26.95 -18.50 -18.47
CA LYS A 420 -27.65 -19.39 -17.52
C LYS A 420 -28.90 -18.76 -16.92
N TYR A 421 -28.94 -17.44 -16.83
CA TYR A 421 -29.98 -16.68 -16.12
C TYR A 421 -31.02 -16.06 -17.06
N ARG A 422 -30.89 -16.24 -18.38
CA ARG A 422 -31.81 -15.66 -19.37
C ARG A 422 -33.27 -15.98 -19.05
N GLY A 423 -34.08 -14.95 -18.84
CA GLY A 423 -35.52 -15.06 -18.53
C GLY A 423 -35.84 -15.53 -17.11
N ARG A 424 -34.83 -15.79 -16.26
CA ARG A 424 -35.03 -16.28 -14.89
C ARG A 424 -35.73 -15.25 -13.99
N TYR A 425 -35.63 -13.98 -14.37
CA TYR A 425 -36.07 -12.81 -13.62
C TYR A 425 -37.30 -12.10 -14.22
N ASP A 426 -37.93 -12.68 -15.25
CA ASP A 426 -39.10 -12.10 -15.92
C ASP A 426 -40.35 -12.03 -15.03
N THR A 427 -40.40 -12.88 -13.98
CA THR A 427 -41.47 -12.86 -12.97
C THR A 427 -41.41 -11.65 -12.04
N GLY A 428 -40.29 -10.93 -12.03
CA GLY A 428 -40.13 -9.69 -11.28
C GLY A 428 -39.79 -9.83 -9.80
N TRP A 429 -39.46 -8.69 -9.19
CA TRP A 429 -39.00 -8.61 -7.80
C TRP A 429 -40.07 -8.96 -6.78
N ASP A 430 -41.35 -8.66 -7.01
CA ASP A 430 -42.41 -8.93 -6.02
C ASP A 430 -42.57 -10.44 -5.79
N ALA A 431 -42.72 -11.21 -6.87
CA ALA A 431 -42.83 -12.66 -6.82
C ALA A 431 -41.55 -13.31 -6.28
N LEU A 432 -40.37 -12.84 -6.71
CA LEU A 432 -39.10 -13.42 -6.28
C LEU A 432 -38.80 -13.12 -4.81
N ARG A 433 -39.10 -11.91 -4.32
CA ARG A 433 -38.96 -11.53 -2.90
C ARG A 433 -39.81 -12.43 -2.02
N ALA A 434 -41.06 -12.68 -2.40
CA ALA A 434 -41.96 -13.59 -1.68
C ALA A 434 -41.42 -15.03 -1.70
N ALA A 435 -40.93 -15.51 -2.85
CA ALA A 435 -40.37 -16.85 -2.98
C ALA A 435 -39.12 -17.06 -2.11
N ARG A 436 -38.19 -16.09 -2.06
CA ARG A 436 -37.02 -16.15 -1.17
C ARG A 436 -37.43 -16.18 0.29
N PHE A 437 -38.41 -15.35 0.68
CA PHE A 437 -38.91 -15.34 2.05
C PHE A 437 -39.54 -16.68 2.47
N GLU A 438 -40.37 -17.29 1.63
CA GLU A 438 -40.95 -18.60 1.93
C GLU A 438 -39.90 -19.72 2.01
N ARG A 439 -38.84 -19.66 1.18
CA ARG A 439 -37.69 -20.56 1.31
C ARG A 439 -36.96 -20.35 2.64
N GLN A 440 -36.72 -19.10 3.05
CA GLN A 440 -36.08 -18.77 4.32
C GLN A 440 -36.86 -19.32 5.53
N ARG A 441 -38.20 -19.22 5.49
CA ARG A 441 -39.09 -19.81 6.52
C ARG A 441 -38.99 -21.33 6.53
N THR A 442 -39.04 -21.96 5.36
CA THR A 442 -38.95 -23.43 5.22
C THR A 442 -37.60 -23.96 5.70
N MET A 443 -36.53 -23.21 5.49
CA MET A 443 -35.16 -23.56 5.93
C MET A 443 -34.90 -23.28 7.42
N GLY A 444 -35.83 -22.65 8.14
CA GLY A 444 -35.64 -22.26 9.54
C GLY A 444 -34.64 -21.11 9.75
N LEU A 445 -34.36 -20.30 8.73
CA LEU A 445 -33.46 -19.15 8.82
C LEU A 445 -34.12 -17.95 9.53
N VAL A 446 -35.45 -17.90 9.49
CA VAL A 446 -36.26 -16.88 10.14
C VAL A 446 -37.32 -17.56 11.00
N PRO A 447 -37.69 -16.99 12.16
CA PRO A 447 -38.81 -17.48 12.97
C PRO A 447 -40.12 -17.63 12.16
N SER A 448 -40.97 -18.59 12.54
CA SER A 448 -42.20 -18.90 11.80
C SER A 448 -43.20 -17.73 11.70
N GLY A 449 -43.18 -16.83 12.68
CA GLY A 449 -44.00 -15.62 12.77
C GLY A 449 -43.38 -14.36 12.15
N THR A 450 -42.18 -14.45 11.57
CA THR A 450 -41.55 -13.33 10.85
C THR A 450 -42.48 -12.82 9.75
N ARG A 451 -42.46 -11.51 9.51
CA ARG A 451 -43.19 -10.87 8.42
C ARG A 451 -42.19 -10.40 7.37
N LEU A 452 -42.55 -10.51 6.10
CA LEU A 452 -41.79 -9.82 5.06
C LEU A 452 -41.98 -8.32 5.23
N ALA A 453 -40.90 -7.54 5.23
CA ALA A 453 -41.00 -6.09 5.28
C ALA A 453 -41.89 -5.56 4.15
N GLU A 454 -42.62 -4.47 4.41
CA GLU A 454 -43.48 -3.87 3.40
C GLU A 454 -42.67 -3.45 2.16
N ARG A 455 -43.34 -3.27 1.02
CA ARG A 455 -42.70 -2.74 -0.18
C ARG A 455 -42.34 -1.27 0.07
N ASP A 456 -41.11 -0.92 -0.26
CA ASP A 456 -40.66 0.47 -0.29
C ASP A 456 -41.61 1.31 -1.17
N PRO A 457 -42.21 2.41 -0.66
CA PRO A 457 -43.16 3.22 -1.41
C PRO A 457 -42.61 3.79 -2.72
N ASP A 458 -41.29 3.97 -2.83
CA ASP A 458 -40.63 4.46 -4.04
C ASP A 458 -40.42 3.35 -5.10
N VAL A 459 -40.76 2.09 -4.78
CA VAL A 459 -40.67 0.96 -5.71
C VAL A 459 -42.06 0.60 -6.25
N PRO A 460 -42.28 0.67 -7.57
CA PRO A 460 -43.55 0.26 -8.16
C PRO A 460 -43.78 -1.25 -8.00
N ALA A 461 -45.04 -1.68 -8.05
CA ALA A 461 -45.32 -3.10 -8.25
C ALA A 461 -44.72 -3.53 -9.59
N TRP A 462 -44.21 -4.75 -9.68
CA TRP A 462 -43.61 -5.24 -10.93
C TRP A 462 -44.58 -5.16 -12.10
N ASP A 463 -45.84 -5.52 -11.87
CA ASP A 463 -46.91 -5.50 -12.89
C ASP A 463 -47.27 -4.09 -13.36
N ASP A 464 -46.91 -3.04 -12.60
CA ASP A 464 -47.12 -1.64 -12.97
C ASP A 464 -45.93 -1.07 -13.80
N VAL A 465 -44.83 -1.81 -13.93
CA VAL A 465 -43.65 -1.40 -14.71
C VAL A 465 -43.91 -1.63 -16.20
N PRO A 466 -43.62 -0.67 -17.09
CA PRO A 466 -43.72 -0.86 -18.54
C PRO A 466 -42.91 -2.06 -19.05
N ALA A 467 -43.44 -2.80 -20.02
CA ALA A 467 -42.87 -4.08 -20.46
C ALA A 467 -41.43 -3.99 -21.02
N ASP A 468 -41.04 -2.87 -21.62
CA ASP A 468 -39.69 -2.60 -22.08
C ASP A 468 -38.72 -2.35 -20.92
N GLN A 469 -39.16 -1.63 -19.90
CA GLN A 469 -38.43 -1.43 -18.65
C GLN A 469 -38.31 -2.74 -17.85
N GLN A 470 -39.37 -3.56 -17.79
CA GLN A 470 -39.30 -4.90 -17.17
C GLN A 470 -38.18 -5.75 -17.78
N ARG A 471 -38.05 -5.77 -19.12
CA ARG A 471 -36.96 -6.49 -19.81
C ARG A 471 -35.57 -5.96 -19.42
N LEU A 472 -35.41 -4.64 -19.37
CA LEU A 472 -34.17 -4.00 -18.91
C LEU A 472 -33.87 -4.35 -17.45
N PHE A 473 -34.88 -4.29 -16.58
CA PHE A 473 -34.73 -4.51 -15.15
C PHE A 473 -34.41 -5.97 -14.83
N ALA A 474 -35.03 -6.93 -15.54
CA ALA A 474 -34.66 -8.34 -15.46
C ALA A 474 -33.21 -8.56 -15.90
N ARG A 475 -32.77 -7.90 -17.00
CA ARG A 475 -31.39 -7.99 -17.50
C ARG A 475 -30.34 -7.53 -16.48
N TYR A 476 -30.64 -6.49 -15.70
CA TYR A 476 -29.74 -6.10 -14.59
C TYR A 476 -29.59 -7.22 -13.56
N MET A 477 -30.68 -7.90 -13.19
CA MET A 477 -30.63 -9.00 -12.22
C MET A 477 -29.98 -10.27 -12.78
N GLU A 478 -30.14 -10.55 -14.08
CA GLU A 478 -29.38 -11.61 -14.77
C GLU A 478 -27.88 -11.38 -14.65
N ALA A 479 -27.43 -10.15 -14.88
CA ALA A 479 -26.02 -9.77 -14.75
C ALA A 479 -25.53 -9.94 -13.31
N TYR A 480 -26.30 -9.47 -12.33
CA TYR A 480 -25.99 -9.63 -10.91
C TYR A 480 -25.83 -11.10 -10.51
N ALA A 481 -26.78 -11.95 -10.90
CA ALA A 481 -26.76 -13.38 -10.60
C ALA A 481 -25.57 -14.09 -11.25
N ALA A 482 -25.25 -13.75 -12.50
CA ALA A 482 -24.10 -14.29 -13.20
C ALA A 482 -22.76 -13.89 -12.54
N MET A 483 -22.67 -12.69 -11.99
CA MET A 483 -21.49 -12.24 -11.23
C MET A 483 -21.31 -13.04 -9.93
N LEU A 484 -22.40 -13.32 -9.21
CA LEU A 484 -22.38 -14.12 -7.99
C LEU A 484 -22.04 -15.59 -8.28
N ASP A 485 -22.64 -16.17 -9.31
CA ASP A 485 -22.33 -17.52 -9.81
C ASP A 485 -20.84 -17.65 -10.16
N CYS A 486 -20.28 -16.67 -10.89
CA CYS A 486 -18.85 -16.66 -11.19
C CYS A 486 -17.97 -16.59 -9.92
N ALA A 487 -18.38 -15.82 -8.91
CA ALA A 487 -17.66 -15.78 -7.63
C ALA A 487 -17.74 -17.12 -6.89
N ASP A 488 -18.89 -17.79 -6.90
CA ASP A 488 -19.09 -19.12 -6.33
C ASP A 488 -18.21 -20.18 -7.02
N GLN A 489 -18.19 -20.20 -8.36
CA GLN A 489 -17.31 -21.09 -9.12
C GLN A 489 -15.85 -20.94 -8.71
N ASN A 490 -15.40 -19.70 -8.47
CA ASN A 490 -14.05 -19.42 -8.01
C ASN A 490 -13.79 -19.91 -6.58
N VAL A 491 -14.78 -19.80 -5.67
CA VAL A 491 -14.70 -20.46 -4.35
C VAL A 491 -14.52 -21.96 -4.51
N GLY A 492 -15.26 -22.60 -5.43
CA GLY A 492 -15.11 -24.02 -5.77
C GLY A 492 -13.69 -24.39 -6.21
N ARG A 493 -13.05 -23.55 -7.03
CA ARG A 493 -11.66 -23.75 -7.48
C ARG A 493 -10.66 -23.73 -6.32
N LEU A 494 -10.82 -22.82 -5.36
CA LEU A 494 -9.97 -22.78 -4.16
C LEU A 494 -10.19 -24.00 -3.27
N VAL A 495 -11.46 -24.37 -3.03
CA VAL A 495 -11.80 -25.56 -2.24
C VAL A 495 -11.18 -26.80 -2.87
N ALA A 496 -11.26 -26.95 -4.19
CA ALA A 496 -10.64 -28.06 -4.91
C ALA A 496 -9.11 -28.09 -4.77
N LEU A 497 -8.43 -26.93 -4.79
CA LEU A 497 -7.00 -26.86 -4.51
C LEU A 497 -6.68 -27.35 -3.08
N LEU A 498 -7.43 -26.88 -2.08
CA LEU A 498 -7.17 -27.27 -0.69
C LEU A 498 -7.45 -28.75 -0.44
N ASP A 499 -8.47 -29.30 -1.10
CA ASP A 499 -8.75 -30.74 -1.08
C ASP A 499 -7.59 -31.53 -1.71
N GLN A 500 -7.10 -31.09 -2.88
CA GLN A 500 -5.93 -31.70 -3.53
C GLN A 500 -4.67 -31.65 -2.65
N LEU A 501 -4.50 -30.60 -1.84
CA LEU A 501 -3.40 -30.46 -0.88
C LEU A 501 -3.61 -31.29 0.40
N GLY A 502 -4.83 -31.81 0.64
CA GLY A 502 -5.19 -32.49 1.88
C GLY A 502 -5.33 -31.55 3.07
N GLU A 503 -5.65 -30.27 2.83
CA GLU A 503 -5.67 -29.21 3.85
C GLU A 503 -7.06 -28.59 4.09
N LEU A 504 -8.07 -28.99 3.30
CA LEU A 504 -9.42 -28.46 3.41
C LEU A 504 -9.99 -28.64 4.83
N GLU A 505 -9.81 -29.82 5.41
CA GLU A 505 -10.37 -30.18 6.72
C GLU A 505 -9.83 -29.30 7.87
N ASN A 506 -8.54 -28.94 7.80
CA ASN A 506 -7.88 -28.03 8.76
C ASN A 506 -7.74 -26.60 8.22
N THR A 507 -8.70 -26.14 7.43
CA THR A 507 -8.80 -24.74 7.00
C THR A 507 -10.07 -24.12 7.57
N ILE A 508 -9.92 -22.99 8.27
CA ILE A 508 -11.04 -22.16 8.70
C ILE A 508 -11.47 -21.28 7.53
N PHE A 509 -12.68 -21.51 7.03
CA PHE A 509 -13.34 -20.65 6.06
C PHE A 509 -14.33 -19.71 6.74
N VAL A 510 -14.25 -18.43 6.42
CA VAL A 510 -15.27 -17.42 6.70
C VAL A 510 -15.79 -16.87 5.38
N PHE A 511 -17.10 -16.92 5.18
CA PHE A 511 -17.77 -16.28 4.05
C PHE A 511 -18.74 -15.23 4.56
N SER A 512 -18.68 -14.02 4.01
CA SER A 512 -19.56 -12.90 4.38
C SER A 512 -19.70 -11.88 3.24
N SER A 513 -20.68 -10.98 3.35
CA SER A 513 -20.67 -9.69 2.66
C SER A 513 -20.12 -8.58 3.56
N ASP A 514 -19.68 -7.46 2.99
CA ASP A 514 -19.24 -6.28 3.73
C ASP A 514 -20.41 -5.36 4.17
N ASN A 515 -21.51 -5.36 3.43
CA ASN A 515 -22.76 -4.68 3.75
C ASN A 515 -23.94 -5.33 3.00
N GLY A 516 -25.17 -4.93 3.33
CA GLY A 516 -26.36 -5.41 2.60
C GLY A 516 -26.42 -4.92 1.15
N GLY A 517 -27.38 -5.45 0.39
CA GLY A 517 -27.59 -5.14 -1.03
C GLY A 517 -27.90 -3.66 -1.24
N THR A 518 -27.40 -3.08 -2.34
CA THR A 518 -27.45 -1.62 -2.57
C THR A 518 -28.76 -1.15 -3.24
N ASN A 519 -29.27 0.03 -2.91
CA ASN A 519 -30.34 0.73 -3.65
C ASN A 519 -29.83 1.96 -4.43
N SER A 520 -28.52 2.04 -4.66
CA SER A 520 -27.85 3.29 -5.03
C SER A 520 -28.31 3.88 -6.37
N ALA A 521 -28.87 3.08 -7.27
CA ALA A 521 -29.31 3.53 -8.59
C ALA A 521 -30.80 3.90 -8.68
N GLY A 522 -31.55 3.87 -7.57
CA GLY A 522 -32.94 4.30 -7.54
C GLY A 522 -33.91 3.31 -8.23
N PRO A 523 -35.17 3.71 -8.42
CA PRO A 523 -36.26 2.79 -8.78
C PRO A 523 -36.13 2.19 -10.19
N ALA A 524 -35.37 2.81 -11.10
CA ALA A 524 -35.16 2.33 -12.46
C ALA A 524 -33.77 1.70 -12.70
N GLY A 525 -32.89 1.70 -11.70
CA GLY A 525 -31.48 1.41 -11.93
C GLY A 525 -30.81 2.52 -12.76
N ALA A 526 -29.59 2.27 -13.20
CA ALA A 526 -28.87 3.21 -14.07
C ALA A 526 -27.78 2.49 -14.88
N LEU A 527 -27.76 2.71 -16.20
CA LEU A 527 -26.70 2.19 -17.08
C LEU A 527 -25.38 2.98 -16.92
N HIS A 528 -25.48 4.27 -16.59
CA HIS A 528 -24.36 5.17 -16.34
C HIS A 528 -24.38 5.66 -14.88
N PHE A 529 -24.26 4.73 -13.93
CA PHE A 529 -24.39 5.01 -12.49
C PHE A 529 -23.44 6.11 -11.97
N ASN A 530 -22.22 6.18 -12.52
CA ASN A 530 -21.18 7.12 -12.09
C ASN A 530 -21.54 8.60 -12.30
N ARG A 531 -22.60 8.91 -13.07
CA ARG A 531 -23.22 10.25 -13.12
C ARG A 531 -23.49 10.82 -11.72
N ARG A 532 -23.91 9.96 -10.79
CA ARG A 532 -24.18 10.32 -9.39
C ARG A 532 -22.94 10.90 -8.69
N TYR A 533 -21.75 10.32 -8.92
CA TYR A 533 -20.50 10.82 -8.34
C TYR A 533 -20.08 12.16 -8.92
N ALA A 534 -20.53 12.49 -10.13
CA ALA A 534 -20.36 13.80 -10.74
C ALA A 534 -21.46 14.82 -10.35
N GLY A 535 -22.35 14.46 -9.41
CA GLY A 535 -23.46 15.30 -8.95
C GLY A 535 -24.56 15.51 -10.00
N LEU A 536 -24.66 14.60 -10.98
CA LEU A 536 -25.66 14.67 -12.05
C LEU A 536 -26.85 13.74 -11.74
N PRO A 537 -28.06 14.10 -12.17
CA PRO A 537 -29.19 13.17 -12.13
C PRO A 537 -28.96 11.99 -13.07
N ALA A 538 -29.68 10.89 -12.80
CA ALA A 538 -29.79 9.76 -13.72
C ALA A 538 -30.31 10.24 -15.09
N LEU A 539 -29.96 9.51 -16.15
CA LEU A 539 -30.59 9.72 -17.46
C LEU A 539 -32.03 9.19 -17.42
N PRO A 540 -32.91 9.69 -18.32
CA PRO A 540 -34.22 9.06 -18.52
C PRO A 540 -34.07 7.57 -18.85
N VAL A 541 -34.94 6.74 -18.29
CA VAL A 541 -34.87 5.27 -18.42
C VAL A 541 -34.99 4.81 -19.87
N GLU A 542 -35.65 5.59 -20.72
CA GLU A 542 -35.81 5.32 -22.15
C GLU A 542 -34.44 5.25 -22.86
N VAL A 543 -33.47 6.07 -22.43
CA VAL A 543 -32.09 6.03 -22.95
C VAL A 543 -31.40 4.72 -22.58
N ASP A 544 -31.67 4.22 -21.37
CA ASP A 544 -31.12 2.95 -20.89
C ASP A 544 -31.80 1.76 -21.59
N VAL A 545 -33.09 1.87 -21.92
CA VAL A 545 -33.84 0.86 -22.71
C VAL A 545 -33.26 0.73 -24.13
N GLU A 546 -33.00 1.84 -24.81
CA GLU A 546 -32.35 1.85 -26.14
C GLU A 546 -30.96 1.18 -26.14
N ARG A 547 -30.30 1.19 -24.97
CA ARG A 547 -28.95 0.66 -24.77
C ARG A 547 -28.92 -0.56 -23.85
N ALA A 548 -30.04 -1.26 -23.69
CA ALA A 548 -30.15 -2.41 -22.77
C ALA A 548 -29.10 -3.50 -23.04
N GLY A 549 -28.64 -3.64 -24.30
CA GLY A 549 -27.57 -4.55 -24.68
C GLY A 549 -26.18 -4.22 -24.10
N TRP A 550 -26.01 -3.06 -23.46
CA TRP A 550 -24.76 -2.69 -22.78
C TRP A 550 -24.69 -3.20 -21.33
N VAL A 551 -25.82 -3.61 -20.75
CA VAL A 551 -25.86 -4.27 -19.44
C VAL A 551 -25.06 -5.57 -19.50
N ALA A 552 -24.34 -5.89 -18.42
CA ALA A 552 -23.42 -7.02 -18.30
C ALA A 552 -22.13 -6.91 -19.13
N THR A 553 -21.96 -5.87 -19.95
CA THR A 553 -20.76 -5.69 -20.78
C THR A 553 -19.79 -4.67 -20.17
N GLY A 554 -18.54 -4.66 -20.64
CA GLY A 554 -17.58 -3.60 -20.29
C GLY A 554 -17.93 -2.19 -20.80
N ARG A 555 -19.08 -2.00 -21.48
CA ARG A 555 -19.48 -0.72 -22.09
C ARG A 555 -20.21 0.25 -21.17
N SER A 556 -20.64 -0.22 -20.01
CA SER A 556 -21.49 0.55 -19.10
C SER A 556 -20.98 0.49 -17.67
N SER A 557 -21.53 1.38 -16.85
CA SER A 557 -21.40 1.31 -15.39
C SER A 557 -22.73 0.98 -14.72
N ALA A 558 -23.37 -0.08 -15.22
CA ALA A 558 -24.70 -0.52 -14.83
C ALA A 558 -24.85 -0.80 -13.32
N VAL A 559 -25.97 -0.41 -12.72
CA VAL A 559 -26.43 -0.86 -11.39
C VAL A 559 -27.95 -1.08 -11.45
N TYR A 560 -28.42 -2.14 -10.79
CA TYR A 560 -29.81 -2.59 -10.81
C TYR A 560 -30.80 -1.63 -10.09
N PRO A 561 -32.11 -1.74 -10.38
CA PRO A 561 -33.18 -1.07 -9.64
C PRO A 561 -33.27 -1.40 -8.15
N THR A 562 -33.78 -0.45 -7.35
CA THR A 562 -34.12 -0.64 -5.91
C THR A 562 -35.04 -1.85 -5.67
N GLY A 563 -35.91 -2.20 -6.63
CA GLY A 563 -36.76 -3.39 -6.54
C GLY A 563 -35.96 -4.67 -6.30
N TRP A 564 -34.84 -4.86 -6.98
CA TRP A 564 -33.95 -6.01 -6.77
C TRP A 564 -33.20 -5.93 -5.43
N ALA A 565 -32.87 -4.73 -4.97
CA ALA A 565 -32.29 -4.54 -3.64
C ALA A 565 -33.22 -5.04 -2.51
N GLN A 566 -34.55 -4.94 -2.67
CA GLN A 566 -35.52 -5.50 -1.72
C GLN A 566 -35.52 -7.04 -1.73
N VAL A 567 -35.26 -7.64 -2.89
CA VAL A 567 -35.13 -9.10 -3.03
C VAL A 567 -33.84 -9.57 -2.34
N SER A 568 -32.73 -8.88 -2.59
CA SER A 568 -31.41 -9.16 -1.99
C SER A 568 -31.40 -9.06 -0.48
N ASN A 569 -32.18 -8.15 0.10
CA ASN A 569 -32.21 -7.90 1.55
C ASN A 569 -33.41 -8.52 2.28
N ALA A 570 -34.24 -9.32 1.61
CA ALA A 570 -35.39 -9.98 2.23
C ALA A 570 -34.97 -10.84 3.44
N PRO A 571 -35.66 -10.76 4.60
CA PRO A 571 -36.96 -10.09 4.80
C PRO A 571 -36.88 -8.65 5.31
N PHE A 572 -35.69 -8.07 5.43
CA PHE A 572 -35.47 -6.83 6.16
C PHE A 572 -35.81 -5.57 5.34
N PRO A 573 -36.16 -4.44 6.00
CA PRO A 573 -36.27 -3.14 5.35
C PRO A 573 -34.88 -2.52 5.14
N SER A 574 -34.82 -1.47 4.32
CA SER A 574 -33.59 -0.71 4.03
C SER A 574 -32.51 -1.51 3.28
N TYR A 575 -31.37 -0.87 3.05
CA TYR A 575 -30.34 -1.30 2.10
C TYR A 575 -28.96 -0.83 2.57
N LYS A 576 -27.90 -1.10 1.78
CA LYS A 576 -26.60 -0.43 1.91
C LYS A 576 -26.77 1.06 2.20
N THR A 577 -25.92 1.59 3.07
CA THR A 577 -25.86 2.97 3.60
C THR A 577 -26.92 3.38 4.62
N TYR A 578 -27.85 2.48 4.97
CA TYR A 578 -28.85 2.69 6.01
C TYR A 578 -28.60 1.75 7.20
N THR A 579 -29.03 2.13 8.39
CA THR A 579 -28.78 1.37 9.64
C THR A 579 -29.90 0.38 10.01
N GLY A 580 -30.94 0.24 9.18
CA GLY A 580 -31.94 -0.83 9.31
C GLY A 580 -31.40 -2.20 8.89
N GLY A 581 -32.17 -3.26 9.18
CA GLY A 581 -31.78 -4.66 8.95
C GLY A 581 -31.14 -4.93 7.58
N GLY A 582 -31.71 -4.46 6.48
CA GLY A 582 -31.22 -4.71 5.12
C GLY A 582 -29.93 -3.95 4.76
N GLY A 583 -29.47 -3.02 5.59
CA GLY A 583 -28.13 -2.41 5.45
C GLY A 583 -27.06 -3.13 6.26
N ARG A 584 -27.43 -3.68 7.42
CA ARG A 584 -26.49 -4.22 8.42
C ARG A 584 -26.43 -5.74 8.49
N ARG A 585 -27.51 -6.46 8.14
CA ARG A 585 -27.58 -7.93 8.17
C ARG A 585 -26.97 -8.47 6.88
N VAL A 586 -26.02 -9.39 7.01
CA VAL A 586 -25.38 -10.05 5.86
C VAL A 586 -25.24 -11.54 6.12
N SER A 587 -25.23 -12.34 5.06
CA SER A 587 -24.99 -13.79 5.17
C SER A 587 -23.62 -14.02 5.80
N PHE A 588 -23.50 -14.97 6.72
CA PHE A 588 -22.25 -15.27 7.42
C PHE A 588 -22.11 -16.77 7.71
N ILE A 589 -21.06 -17.36 7.17
CA ILE A 589 -20.77 -18.79 7.28
C ILE A 589 -19.37 -18.96 7.88
N VAL A 590 -19.25 -19.86 8.85
CA VAL A 590 -17.95 -20.35 9.34
C VAL A 590 -17.88 -21.86 9.11
N SER A 591 -16.84 -22.33 8.43
CA SER A 591 -16.60 -23.75 8.19
C SER A 591 -15.19 -24.12 8.64
N TRP A 592 -15.07 -25.20 9.41
CA TRP A 592 -13.79 -25.77 9.83
C TRP A 592 -14.01 -27.26 10.14
N PRO A 593 -14.03 -28.11 9.09
CA PRO A 593 -14.53 -29.48 9.18
C PRO A 593 -13.91 -30.33 10.30
N ASP A 594 -12.59 -30.25 10.53
CA ASP A 594 -11.91 -31.05 11.57
C ASP A 594 -12.35 -30.73 13.01
N ASN A 595 -12.88 -29.52 13.25
CA ASN A 595 -13.08 -29.01 14.60
C ASN A 595 -14.53 -28.56 14.90
N LEU A 596 -15.40 -28.51 13.89
CA LEU A 596 -16.84 -28.31 14.08
C LEU A 596 -17.56 -29.66 14.12
N LYS A 597 -18.56 -29.79 14.99
CA LYS A 597 -19.32 -31.05 15.19
C LYS A 597 -20.70 -31.03 14.57
N GLU A 598 -21.29 -29.85 14.41
CA GLU A 598 -22.66 -29.66 13.95
C GLU A 598 -22.68 -29.06 12.54
N PHE A 599 -22.44 -29.90 11.55
CA PHE A 599 -22.47 -29.52 10.14
C PHE A 599 -23.88 -29.09 9.70
N GLY A 600 -23.96 -27.97 8.97
CA GLY A 600 -25.20 -27.42 8.45
C GLY A 600 -26.02 -26.64 9.48
N ALA A 601 -25.53 -26.50 10.72
CA ALA A 601 -26.27 -25.87 11.80
C ALA A 601 -26.48 -24.36 11.58
N ILE A 602 -27.51 -23.84 12.26
CA ILE A 602 -27.89 -22.43 12.23
C ILE A 602 -27.71 -21.86 13.65
N ARG A 603 -27.11 -20.67 13.75
CA ARG A 603 -26.90 -19.92 14.99
C ARG A 603 -27.66 -18.60 14.96
N GLY A 604 -28.45 -18.36 16.00
CA GLY A 604 -29.23 -17.14 16.19
C GLY A 604 -28.56 -16.10 17.10
N GLN A 605 -27.42 -16.45 17.70
CA GLN A 605 -26.65 -15.56 18.57
C GLN A 605 -26.19 -14.32 17.81
N PHE A 606 -26.25 -13.19 18.50
CA PHE A 606 -25.78 -11.92 17.95
C PHE A 606 -24.26 -11.94 17.74
N GLY A 607 -23.84 -11.59 16.54
CA GLY A 607 -22.44 -11.37 16.19
C GLY A 607 -22.30 -10.12 15.33
N HIS A 608 -21.16 -9.45 15.42
CA HIS A 608 -20.87 -8.31 14.55
C HIS A 608 -19.47 -8.44 13.95
N VAL A 609 -19.21 -7.77 12.82
CA VAL A 609 -17.97 -7.90 12.04
C VAL A 609 -16.68 -7.71 12.85
N ILE A 610 -16.72 -6.94 13.94
CA ILE A 610 -15.57 -6.78 14.84
C ILE A 610 -15.21 -8.06 15.62
N ASP A 611 -16.08 -9.06 15.66
CA ASP A 611 -15.82 -10.37 16.29
C ASP A 611 -14.99 -11.30 15.42
N VAL A 612 -14.91 -11.05 14.11
CA VAL A 612 -14.24 -11.97 13.18
C VAL A 612 -12.76 -12.10 13.53
N MET A 613 -12.04 -10.98 13.70
CA MET A 613 -10.62 -11.01 14.06
C MET A 613 -10.35 -11.78 15.38
N PRO A 614 -10.94 -11.45 16.53
CA PRO A 614 -10.68 -12.19 17.77
C PRO A 614 -11.11 -13.65 17.68
N THR A 615 -12.17 -13.98 16.94
CA THR A 615 -12.58 -15.38 16.70
C THR A 615 -11.49 -16.15 15.97
N LEU A 616 -10.98 -15.62 14.85
CA LEU A 616 -9.96 -16.30 14.06
C LEU A 616 -8.64 -16.46 14.80
N LEU A 617 -8.25 -15.45 15.60
CA LEU A 617 -7.06 -15.52 16.45
C LEU A 617 -7.23 -16.58 17.57
N ASP A 618 -8.39 -16.65 18.21
CA ASP A 618 -8.72 -17.65 19.24
C ASP A 618 -8.70 -19.07 18.65
N LEU A 619 -9.40 -19.31 17.53
CA LEU A 619 -9.41 -20.62 16.85
C LEU A 619 -8.01 -21.06 16.40
N ALA A 620 -7.17 -20.11 15.97
CA ALA A 620 -5.79 -20.37 15.55
C ALA A 620 -4.79 -20.49 16.71
N GLY A 621 -5.20 -20.18 17.95
CA GLY A 621 -4.31 -20.13 19.11
C GLY A 621 -3.26 -19.02 19.04
N VAL A 622 -3.56 -17.91 18.35
CA VAL A 622 -2.63 -16.79 18.13
C VAL A 622 -3.00 -15.63 19.07
N PRO A 623 -2.08 -15.17 19.95
CA PRO A 623 -2.33 -14.01 20.79
C PRO A 623 -2.32 -12.71 20.00
N THR A 624 -3.04 -11.70 20.49
CA THR A 624 -2.99 -10.34 19.93
C THR A 624 -1.63 -9.68 20.20
N LEU A 625 -1.20 -8.79 19.30
CA LEU A 625 0.00 -7.97 19.51
C LEU A 625 -0.17 -7.00 20.70
N ALA A 626 0.88 -6.87 21.51
CA ALA A 626 0.94 -5.89 22.59
C ALA A 626 1.42 -4.51 22.10
N VAL A 627 2.29 -4.49 21.08
CA VAL A 627 2.87 -3.28 20.48
C VAL A 627 2.80 -3.40 18.96
N SER A 628 2.42 -2.32 18.29
CA SER A 628 2.36 -2.20 16.84
C SER A 628 2.98 -0.87 16.42
N HIS A 629 3.91 -0.91 15.46
CA HIS A 629 4.65 0.26 14.96
C HIS A 629 5.20 1.18 16.07
N GLY A 630 5.72 0.57 17.15
CA GLY A 630 6.31 1.30 18.29
C GLY A 630 5.32 1.92 19.28
N LYS A 631 4.01 1.65 19.13
CA LYS A 631 2.96 2.12 20.04
C LYS A 631 2.22 0.94 20.69
N PRO A 632 1.74 1.08 21.94
CA PRO A 632 0.82 0.12 22.54
C PRO A 632 -0.40 -0.06 21.64
N VAL A 633 -0.80 -1.32 21.43
CA VAL A 633 -1.96 -1.64 20.61
C VAL A 633 -3.23 -1.15 21.30
N GLN A 634 -4.13 -0.52 20.53
CA GLN A 634 -5.45 -0.14 21.02
C GLN A 634 -6.22 -1.36 21.53
N SER A 635 -7.09 -1.22 22.53
CA SER A 635 -7.89 -2.36 23.02
C SER A 635 -8.75 -2.97 21.92
N MET A 636 -8.82 -4.31 21.87
CA MET A 636 -9.77 -5.03 21.02
C MET A 636 -11.19 -4.79 21.53
N GLN A 637 -12.12 -4.43 20.64
CA GLN A 637 -13.55 -4.23 21.00
C GLN A 637 -14.40 -5.46 20.61
N GLY A 638 -13.91 -6.23 19.64
CA GLY A 638 -14.38 -7.56 19.28
C GLY A 638 -14.29 -8.59 20.41
N LYS A 639 -15.16 -9.60 20.38
CA LYS A 639 -15.11 -10.77 21.27
C LYS A 639 -15.27 -12.04 20.44
N SER A 640 -14.60 -13.12 20.84
CA SER A 640 -14.58 -14.36 20.05
C SER A 640 -15.95 -15.05 20.01
N LEU A 641 -16.39 -15.46 18.82
CA LEU A 641 -17.55 -16.31 18.55
C LEU A 641 -17.23 -17.81 18.72
N ALA A 642 -15.99 -18.19 19.03
CA ALA A 642 -15.59 -19.59 19.17
C ALA A 642 -16.46 -20.41 20.14
N PRO A 643 -16.96 -19.87 21.27
CA PRO A 643 -17.92 -20.58 22.12
C PRO A 643 -19.21 -20.97 21.36
N VAL A 644 -19.78 -20.03 20.60
CA VAL A 644 -21.01 -20.22 19.80
C VAL A 644 -20.82 -21.24 18.67
N LEU A 645 -19.61 -21.31 18.11
CA LEU A 645 -19.27 -22.30 17.10
C LEU A 645 -19.19 -23.73 17.68
N ARG A 646 -18.81 -23.86 18.95
CA ARG A 646 -18.62 -25.16 19.63
C ARG A 646 -19.85 -25.66 20.36
N ASP A 647 -20.73 -24.76 20.78
CA ASP A 647 -21.92 -25.06 21.57
C ASP A 647 -23.08 -24.16 21.13
N ALA A 648 -24.18 -24.79 20.68
CA ALA A 648 -25.38 -24.11 20.22
C ALA A 648 -26.09 -23.30 21.32
N GLU A 649 -25.87 -23.65 22.60
CA GLU A 649 -26.47 -22.99 23.76
C GLU A 649 -25.56 -21.93 24.38
N ALA A 650 -24.35 -21.72 23.85
CA ALA A 650 -23.46 -20.68 24.33
C ALA A 650 -24.11 -19.30 24.14
N PRO A 651 -23.97 -18.39 25.13
CA PRO A 651 -24.46 -17.03 24.98
C PRO A 651 -23.71 -16.31 23.86
N ALA A 652 -24.36 -15.32 23.25
CA ALA A 652 -23.70 -14.41 22.33
C ALA A 652 -22.49 -13.76 23.04
N PRO A 653 -21.34 -13.57 22.36
CA PRO A 653 -20.16 -12.99 22.99
C PRO A 653 -20.38 -11.52 23.37
N ARG A 654 -21.36 -10.86 22.74
CA ARG A 654 -21.82 -9.51 23.05
C ARG A 654 -23.33 -9.40 23.00
N ASP A 655 -23.83 -8.42 23.73
CA ASP A 655 -25.22 -8.08 23.91
C ASP A 655 -25.59 -6.72 23.30
N GLU A 656 -24.61 -5.86 22.98
CA GLU A 656 -24.85 -4.53 22.41
C GLU A 656 -23.91 -4.12 21.27
N GLN A 657 -24.38 -3.22 20.39
CA GLN A 657 -23.61 -2.63 19.29
C GLN A 657 -24.28 -1.36 18.74
N TYR A 658 -23.50 -0.31 18.50
CA TYR A 658 -23.95 0.89 17.79
C TYR A 658 -23.68 0.79 16.28
N TYR A 659 -24.45 1.54 15.50
CA TYR A 659 -24.26 1.71 14.06
C TYR A 659 -24.48 3.18 13.69
N GLU A 660 -23.59 3.71 12.85
CA GLU A 660 -23.80 4.98 12.17
C GLU A 660 -23.35 4.86 10.72
N CYS A 661 -24.14 5.45 9.83
CA CYS A 661 -23.73 5.71 8.46
C CYS A 661 -24.56 6.82 7.86
N TRP A 662 -23.90 7.90 7.48
CA TRP A 662 -24.54 9.05 6.84
C TRP A 662 -25.65 9.66 7.72
N ALA A 663 -25.35 9.83 9.01
CA ALA A 663 -26.27 10.28 10.06
C ALA A 663 -27.49 9.37 10.33
N ASN A 664 -27.67 8.28 9.57
CA ASN A 664 -28.53 7.19 10.00
C ASN A 664 -27.88 6.51 11.21
N ARG A 665 -28.68 6.18 12.22
CA ARG A 665 -28.21 5.64 13.50
C ARG A 665 -28.98 4.38 13.84
N ALA A 666 -28.33 3.46 14.52
CA ALA A 666 -29.01 2.38 15.22
C ALA A 666 -28.23 1.95 16.45
N TYR A 667 -28.94 1.35 17.40
CA TYR A 667 -28.34 0.78 18.59
C TYR A 667 -29.06 -0.50 18.99
N TYR A 668 -28.32 -1.60 18.99
CA TYR A 668 -28.79 -2.91 19.43
C TYR A 668 -28.38 -3.14 20.89
N ARG A 669 -29.30 -3.65 21.72
CA ARG A 669 -29.01 -4.21 23.05
C ARG A 669 -30.04 -5.27 23.44
N ASP A 670 -29.58 -6.45 23.85
CA ASP A 670 -30.40 -7.51 24.45
C ASP A 670 -31.65 -7.88 23.63
N GLY A 671 -31.49 -8.03 22.31
CA GLY A 671 -32.59 -8.36 21.41
C GLY A 671 -33.47 -7.18 21.01
N TRP A 672 -33.25 -5.98 21.54
CA TRP A 672 -33.93 -4.75 21.13
C TRP A 672 -33.05 -3.92 20.21
N VAL A 673 -33.67 -3.17 19.30
CA VAL A 673 -32.95 -2.23 18.45
C VAL A 673 -33.73 -0.94 18.21
N ALA A 674 -33.07 0.18 18.49
CA ALA A 674 -33.53 1.50 18.10
C ALA A 674 -32.93 1.87 16.74
N VAL A 675 -33.73 2.42 15.82
CA VAL A 675 -33.28 2.84 14.47
C VAL A 675 -33.79 4.23 14.15
N SER A 676 -32.92 5.10 13.64
CA SER A 676 -33.21 6.45 13.15
C SER A 676 -32.66 6.59 11.73
N LEU A 677 -33.55 6.82 10.76
CA LEU A 677 -33.19 6.97 9.34
C LEU A 677 -33.42 8.42 8.89
N GLN A 678 -32.45 8.99 8.18
CA GLN A 678 -32.43 10.39 7.77
C GLN A 678 -32.67 10.53 6.28
N LYS A 679 -33.39 11.59 5.89
CA LYS A 679 -33.43 12.03 4.50
C LYS A 679 -32.19 12.88 4.21
N ARG A 680 -31.39 12.47 3.23
CA ARG A 680 -30.12 13.12 2.90
C ARG A 680 -30.32 14.58 2.47
N GLY A 681 -29.46 15.45 2.96
CA GLY A 681 -29.46 16.89 2.67
C GLY A 681 -30.40 17.70 3.57
N GLU A 682 -31.26 17.06 4.34
CA GLU A 682 -32.12 17.72 5.32
C GLU A 682 -31.43 17.86 6.69
N ALA A 683 -31.98 18.71 7.56
CA ALA A 683 -31.51 18.81 8.93
C ALA A 683 -31.63 17.45 9.64
N ILE A 684 -30.65 17.10 10.47
CA ILE A 684 -30.67 15.85 11.21
C ILE A 684 -31.78 15.93 12.26
N ASP A 685 -32.75 15.02 12.17
CA ASP A 685 -33.76 14.83 13.19
C ASP A 685 -33.20 13.90 14.27
N PHE A 686 -32.99 14.43 15.48
CA PHE A 686 -32.45 13.65 16.59
C PHE A 686 -33.50 12.76 17.28
N ASP A 687 -34.79 12.98 17.02
CA ASP A 687 -35.93 12.40 17.73
C ASP A 687 -36.70 11.36 16.89
N ASN A 688 -36.39 11.19 15.60
CA ASN A 688 -37.07 10.28 14.67
C ASN A 688 -36.77 8.78 14.87
N TRP A 689 -36.58 8.33 16.11
CA TRP A 689 -36.32 6.93 16.39
C TRP A 689 -37.58 6.06 16.28
N THR A 690 -37.36 4.84 15.80
CA THR A 690 -38.26 3.69 15.87
C THR A 690 -37.65 2.63 16.77
N LEU A 691 -38.47 1.76 17.33
CA LEU A 691 -38.02 0.68 18.22
C LEU A 691 -38.51 -0.68 17.69
N HIS A 692 -37.65 -1.69 17.69
CA HIS A 692 -37.97 -3.04 17.24
C HIS A 692 -37.46 -4.08 18.25
N SER A 693 -38.12 -5.24 18.32
CA SER A 693 -37.76 -6.37 19.17
C SER A 693 -37.51 -7.60 18.32
N HIS A 694 -36.33 -8.21 18.41
CA HIS A 694 -35.98 -9.39 17.64
C HIS A 694 -36.86 -10.61 17.96
N ALA A 695 -37.35 -10.70 19.20
CA ALA A 695 -38.22 -11.80 19.64
C ALA A 695 -39.64 -11.71 19.05
N GLU A 696 -40.14 -10.49 18.84
CA GLU A 696 -41.49 -10.26 18.31
C GLU A 696 -41.48 -10.00 16.79
N ASP A 697 -40.38 -9.44 16.29
CA ASP A 697 -40.21 -8.96 14.93
C ASP A 697 -38.74 -9.08 14.49
N PHE A 698 -38.39 -10.29 14.03
CA PHE A 698 -37.08 -10.57 13.45
C PHE A 698 -36.70 -9.62 12.31
N SER A 699 -37.70 -9.16 11.55
CA SER A 699 -37.54 -8.39 10.32
C SER A 699 -37.36 -6.88 10.52
N GLU A 700 -37.62 -6.33 11.71
CA GLU A 700 -37.63 -4.87 11.97
C GLU A 700 -38.71 -4.11 11.15
N ASN A 701 -39.88 -4.73 10.98
CA ASN A 701 -41.03 -4.19 10.25
C ASN A 701 -42.10 -3.55 11.16
N MET A 702 -42.03 -3.72 12.48
CA MET A 702 -43.03 -3.25 13.45
C MET A 702 -42.44 -2.25 14.44
N ASP A 703 -42.85 -0.98 14.32
CA ASP A 703 -42.44 0.07 15.25
C ASP A 703 -43.17 -0.04 16.61
N LEU A 704 -42.41 -0.44 17.63
CA LEU A 704 -42.83 -0.65 19.01
C LEU A 704 -42.64 0.58 19.91
N ARG A 705 -42.20 1.74 19.39
CA ARG A 705 -41.82 2.89 20.23
C ARG A 705 -42.93 3.40 21.15
N ARG A 706 -44.19 3.34 20.69
CA ARG A 706 -45.35 3.79 21.49
C ARG A 706 -45.68 2.80 22.61
N GLN A 707 -45.33 1.53 22.43
CA GLN A 707 -45.61 0.46 23.38
C GLN A 707 -44.51 0.37 24.46
N HIS A 708 -43.26 0.66 24.09
CA HIS A 708 -42.10 0.59 24.99
C HIS A 708 -41.25 1.88 24.99
N PRO A 709 -41.81 3.05 25.34
CA PRO A 709 -41.10 4.32 25.25
C PRO A 709 -39.89 4.41 26.20
N GLN A 710 -39.92 3.75 27.35
CA GLN A 710 -38.78 3.70 28.28
C GLN A 710 -37.62 2.90 27.69
N LYS A 711 -37.90 1.78 27.01
CA LYS A 711 -36.86 0.99 26.34
C LYS A 711 -36.24 1.77 25.20
N LEU A 712 -37.03 2.52 24.44
CA LEU A 712 -36.48 3.41 23.42
C LEU A 712 -35.55 4.47 24.04
N ALA A 713 -35.97 5.15 25.10
CA ALA A 713 -35.14 6.15 25.78
C ALA A 713 -33.82 5.56 26.30
N GLU A 714 -33.84 4.34 26.84
CA GLU A 714 -32.64 3.60 27.25
C GLU A 714 -31.66 3.39 26.08
N LEU A 715 -32.14 2.89 24.94
CA LEU A 715 -31.29 2.62 23.78
C LEU A 715 -30.76 3.90 23.13
N VAL A 716 -31.55 4.97 23.12
CA VAL A 716 -31.11 6.27 22.58
C VAL A 716 -30.01 6.88 23.45
N ALA A 717 -30.14 6.83 24.78
CA ALA A 717 -29.10 7.27 25.69
C ALA A 717 -27.82 6.44 25.53
N ALA A 718 -27.97 5.11 25.42
CA ALA A 718 -26.84 4.21 25.20
C ALA A 718 -26.14 4.43 23.85
N PHE A 719 -26.90 4.76 22.79
CA PHE A 719 -26.33 5.20 21.53
C PHE A 719 -25.47 6.44 21.70
N ASP A 720 -25.94 7.46 22.41
CA ASP A 720 -25.21 8.71 22.59
C ASP A 720 -23.89 8.50 23.34
N GLU A 721 -23.90 7.70 24.40
CA GLU A 721 -22.68 7.31 25.14
C GLU A 721 -21.70 6.56 24.23
N ALA A 722 -22.19 5.57 23.48
CA ALA A 722 -21.35 4.80 22.55
C ALA A 722 -20.81 5.69 21.42
N ALA A 723 -21.60 6.64 20.92
CA ALA A 723 -21.21 7.58 19.88
C ALA A 723 -20.03 8.45 20.32
N TRP A 724 -20.08 9.00 21.54
CA TRP A 724 -18.96 9.73 22.12
C TRP A 724 -17.74 8.85 22.37
N ALA A 725 -17.93 7.67 22.96
CA ALA A 725 -16.85 6.74 23.28
C ALA A 725 -16.10 6.24 22.04
N ASN A 726 -16.75 6.21 20.88
CA ASN A 726 -16.19 5.70 19.64
C ASN A 726 -15.95 6.76 18.56
N MET A 727 -16.05 8.06 18.88
CA MET A 727 -15.78 9.17 17.94
C MET A 727 -16.72 9.18 16.72
N VAL A 728 -17.99 8.83 16.92
CA VAL A 728 -19.02 8.88 15.86
C VAL A 728 -19.37 10.32 15.49
N TYR A 729 -19.34 11.24 16.46
CA TYR A 729 -19.62 12.65 16.21
C TYR A 729 -18.44 13.39 15.55
N PRO A 730 -18.71 14.41 14.69
CA PRO A 730 -20.04 14.90 14.31
C PRO A 730 -20.75 14.00 13.29
N LEU A 731 -22.10 14.00 13.33
CA LEU A 731 -22.92 13.37 12.28
C LEU A 731 -22.94 14.25 11.03
N ASP A 732 -22.98 13.62 9.86
CA ASP A 732 -22.98 14.32 8.58
C ASP A 732 -24.06 13.76 7.63
N ASN A 733 -25.10 14.56 7.42
CA ASN A 733 -26.26 14.24 6.57
C ASN A 733 -26.24 14.96 5.20
N ARG A 734 -25.13 15.57 4.78
CA ARG A 734 -25.06 16.32 3.51
C ARG A 734 -25.34 15.43 2.30
N THR A 735 -25.71 16.02 1.16
CA THR A 735 -25.93 15.27 -0.09
C THR A 735 -24.63 14.60 -0.58
N PRO A 736 -24.71 13.55 -1.43
CA PRO A 736 -23.51 12.93 -2.01
C PRO A 736 -22.58 13.95 -2.67
N ALA A 737 -23.13 14.86 -3.47
CA ALA A 737 -22.34 15.91 -4.12
C ALA A 737 -21.60 16.77 -3.09
N ALA A 738 -22.26 17.21 -2.01
CA ALA A 738 -21.61 18.03 -0.98
C ALA A 738 -20.50 17.28 -0.23
N LYS A 739 -20.71 16.00 0.15
CA LYS A 739 -19.67 15.19 0.81
C LYS A 739 -18.48 14.91 -0.09
N PHE A 740 -18.71 14.45 -1.32
CA PHE A 740 -17.63 14.03 -2.23
C PHE A 740 -16.82 15.18 -2.81
N LEU A 741 -17.39 16.39 -2.83
CA LEU A 741 -16.70 17.60 -3.29
C LEU A 741 -15.89 18.30 -2.21
N GLU A 742 -16.13 17.97 -0.93
CA GLU A 742 -15.28 18.48 0.15
C GLU A 742 -13.91 17.81 0.09
N LEU A 743 -12.88 18.64 -0.06
CA LEU A 743 -11.49 18.23 -0.07
C LEU A 743 -10.73 18.91 1.08
N PRO A 744 -9.80 18.19 1.73
CA PRO A 744 -8.92 18.81 2.72
C PRO A 744 -8.08 19.92 2.04
N PRO A 745 -7.69 20.99 2.75
CA PRO A 745 -7.09 22.18 2.14
C PRO A 745 -5.91 21.91 1.19
N HIS A 746 -5.04 20.95 1.54
CA HIS A 746 -3.87 20.58 0.75
C HIS A 746 -4.20 19.80 -0.54
N ARG A 747 -5.43 19.29 -0.69
CA ARG A 747 -5.94 18.63 -1.91
C ARG A 747 -6.84 19.54 -2.75
N ARG A 748 -7.22 20.72 -2.25
CA ARG A 748 -8.05 21.65 -3.02
C ARG A 748 -7.27 22.13 -4.25
N PRO A 749 -7.85 22.11 -5.46
CA PRO A 749 -7.17 22.61 -6.65
C PRO A 749 -6.89 24.10 -6.53
N PRO A 750 -5.74 24.59 -7.04
CA PRO A 750 -5.50 26.03 -7.14
C PRO A 750 -6.44 26.67 -8.19
N ALA A 751 -6.68 27.98 -8.03
CA ALA A 751 -7.51 28.78 -8.91
C ALA A 751 -7.03 28.79 -10.36
N GLU A 752 -5.72 28.64 -10.57
CA GLU A 752 -5.09 28.36 -11.84
C GLU A 752 -3.94 27.37 -11.62
N SER A 753 -3.66 26.53 -12.61
CA SER A 753 -2.57 25.57 -12.56
C SER A 753 -2.00 25.33 -13.93
N ARG A 754 -0.71 25.04 -14.01
CA ARG A 754 -0.08 24.59 -15.24
C ARG A 754 0.75 23.35 -14.93
N ARG A 755 0.40 22.23 -15.54
CA ARG A 755 1.09 20.96 -15.32
C ARG A 755 1.52 20.32 -16.62
N ARG A 756 2.81 19.99 -16.70
CA ARG A 756 3.42 19.28 -17.83
C ARG A 756 3.52 17.78 -17.51
N PHE A 757 3.16 16.96 -18.48
CA PHE A 757 3.26 15.51 -18.47
C PHE A 757 4.09 15.05 -19.67
N LEU A 758 4.90 14.01 -19.47
CA LEU A 758 5.71 13.40 -20.52
C LEU A 758 5.08 12.06 -20.92
N PRO A 759 5.22 11.64 -22.19
CA PRO A 759 4.79 10.32 -22.63
C PRO A 759 5.67 9.22 -21.99
N ASN A 760 5.39 7.95 -22.33
CA ASN A 760 6.12 6.77 -21.87
C ASN A 760 5.98 6.45 -20.37
N ALA A 761 4.94 6.97 -19.72
CA ALA A 761 4.52 6.56 -18.38
C ALA A 761 3.19 5.78 -18.43
N GLN A 762 2.92 5.01 -17.37
CA GLN A 762 1.59 4.45 -17.10
C GLN A 762 0.59 5.56 -16.76
N THR A 763 -0.71 5.23 -16.76
CA THR A 763 -1.81 6.18 -16.52
C THR A 763 -1.58 7.02 -15.28
N VAL A 764 -1.61 8.33 -15.45
CA VAL A 764 -1.58 9.29 -14.34
C VAL A 764 -2.88 9.15 -13.57
N HIS A 765 -2.82 9.03 -12.24
CA HIS A 765 -4.00 8.78 -11.40
C HIS A 765 -5.11 9.84 -11.58
N ARG A 766 -6.39 9.45 -11.57
CA ARG A 766 -7.54 10.37 -11.70
C ARG A 766 -7.51 11.53 -10.69
N ASN A 767 -7.12 11.29 -9.43
CA ASN A 767 -7.03 12.34 -8.40
C ASN A 767 -5.92 13.37 -8.66
N VAL A 768 -5.03 13.11 -9.63
CA VAL A 768 -4.02 14.07 -10.09
C VAL A 768 -4.56 14.93 -11.24
N VAL A 769 -5.46 14.39 -12.05
CA VAL A 769 -5.94 15.00 -13.30
C VAL A 769 -7.27 15.73 -13.09
N ALA A 770 -8.22 15.14 -12.37
CA ALA A 770 -9.53 15.72 -12.09
C ALA A 770 -9.45 17.16 -11.55
N PRO A 771 -8.58 17.51 -10.58
CA PRO A 771 -8.47 18.89 -10.08
C PRO A 771 -8.08 19.92 -11.15
N LEU A 772 -7.50 19.48 -12.27
CA LEU A 772 -7.08 20.33 -13.38
C LEU A 772 -8.20 20.63 -14.38
N ILE A 773 -9.28 19.85 -14.39
CA ILE A 773 -10.35 19.94 -15.41
C ILE A 773 -11.77 20.02 -14.81
N ALA A 774 -11.92 19.72 -13.52
CA ALA A 774 -13.22 19.62 -12.86
C ALA A 774 -13.98 20.97 -12.88
N ASN A 775 -15.05 21.03 -13.68
CA ASN A 775 -15.98 22.16 -13.84
C ASN A 775 -15.33 23.54 -13.86
N ARG A 776 -14.32 23.66 -14.71
CA ARG A 776 -13.54 24.87 -14.92
C ARG A 776 -13.16 25.03 -16.37
N ASN A 777 -12.70 26.23 -16.72
CA ASN A 777 -12.02 26.45 -17.98
C ASN A 777 -10.69 25.71 -17.95
N PHE A 778 -10.30 25.10 -19.07
CA PHE A 778 -8.98 24.52 -19.20
C PHE A 778 -8.54 24.47 -20.66
N GLN A 779 -7.24 24.37 -20.85
CA GLN A 779 -6.61 24.09 -22.13
C GLN A 779 -5.72 22.85 -21.98
N ILE A 780 -5.75 21.96 -22.97
CA ILE A 780 -4.81 20.84 -23.05
C ILE A 780 -4.03 20.98 -24.34
N VAL A 781 -2.70 21.11 -24.23
CA VAL A 781 -1.77 21.29 -25.35
C VAL A 781 -0.92 20.04 -25.49
N ALA A 782 -1.07 19.32 -26.60
CA ALA A 782 -0.21 18.20 -26.98
C ALA A 782 0.78 18.67 -28.05
N ARG A 783 2.08 18.69 -27.71
CA ARG A 783 3.14 19.00 -28.67
C ARG A 783 3.62 17.73 -29.34
N LEU A 784 3.64 17.72 -30.66
CA LEU A 784 3.89 16.52 -31.44
C LEU A 784 4.73 16.80 -32.69
N ARG A 785 5.45 15.78 -33.16
CA ARG A 785 6.01 15.71 -34.50
C ARG A 785 5.15 14.75 -35.31
N HIS A 786 4.61 15.24 -36.41
CA HIS A 786 3.64 14.55 -37.27
C HIS A 786 4.19 14.35 -38.68
N SER A 787 3.87 13.20 -39.26
CA SER A 787 4.00 12.89 -40.68
C SER A 787 2.60 12.68 -41.25
N ALA A 788 2.40 12.86 -42.56
CA ALA A 788 1.08 12.72 -43.17
C ALA A 788 0.42 11.33 -43.02
N ALA A 789 1.21 10.30 -42.73
CA ALA A 789 0.74 8.94 -42.46
C ALA A 789 0.46 8.67 -40.97
N ASP A 790 0.82 9.61 -40.08
CA ASP A 790 0.69 9.39 -38.65
C ASP A 790 -0.78 9.49 -38.20
N GLN A 791 -1.17 8.58 -37.31
CA GLN A 791 -2.52 8.51 -36.75
C GLN A 791 -2.46 8.00 -35.31
N GLY A 792 -3.54 8.17 -34.56
CA GLY A 792 -3.71 7.61 -33.21
C GLY A 792 -4.08 8.64 -32.15
N VAL A 793 -4.26 8.14 -30.92
CA VAL A 793 -4.67 8.95 -29.76
C VAL A 793 -3.51 9.79 -29.26
N LEU A 794 -3.71 11.11 -29.17
CA LEU A 794 -2.76 12.02 -28.55
C LEU A 794 -2.83 11.93 -27.02
N PHE A 795 -4.05 11.93 -26.48
CA PHE A 795 -4.30 11.67 -25.07
C PHE A 795 -5.74 11.25 -24.80
N ALA A 796 -5.95 10.57 -23.68
CA ALA A 796 -7.26 10.22 -23.14
C ALA A 796 -7.33 10.57 -21.65
N ILE A 797 -8.48 11.05 -21.19
CA ILE A 797 -8.79 11.23 -19.76
C ILE A 797 -10.11 10.54 -19.46
N GLY A 798 -10.12 9.57 -18.55
CA GLY A 798 -11.33 8.84 -18.15
C GLY A 798 -11.53 7.54 -18.92
N ASP A 799 -12.78 7.07 -18.95
CA ASP A 799 -13.17 5.74 -19.46
C ASP A 799 -14.67 5.71 -19.84
N VAL A 800 -15.27 4.52 -19.87
CA VAL A 800 -16.69 4.28 -20.17
C VAL A 800 -17.66 5.01 -19.23
N ALA A 801 -17.25 5.31 -18.00
CA ALA A 801 -18.05 6.04 -17.02
C ALA A 801 -18.12 7.54 -17.33
N GLY A 802 -17.12 8.09 -18.02
CA GLY A 802 -17.03 9.49 -18.42
C GLY A 802 -15.59 9.88 -18.77
N GLY A 803 -15.40 10.87 -19.63
CA GLY A 803 -14.07 11.24 -20.07
C GLY A 803 -14.01 11.97 -21.42
N LEU A 804 -12.81 12.10 -21.96
CA LEU A 804 -12.56 12.65 -23.29
C LEU A 804 -11.31 12.04 -23.91
N VAL A 805 -11.28 11.91 -25.23
CA VAL A 805 -10.15 11.38 -26.00
C VAL A 805 -9.90 12.25 -27.23
N LEU A 806 -8.67 12.75 -27.37
CA LEU A 806 -8.21 13.52 -28.53
C LEU A 806 -7.29 12.65 -29.39
N TYR A 807 -7.58 12.58 -30.68
CA TYR A 807 -6.88 11.69 -31.61
C TYR A 807 -6.77 12.28 -33.01
N ILE A 808 -5.85 11.73 -33.81
CA ILE A 808 -5.73 12.00 -35.24
C ILE A 808 -6.17 10.75 -36.00
N GLU A 809 -7.17 10.91 -36.87
CA GLU A 809 -7.68 9.87 -37.76
C GLU A 809 -7.86 10.52 -39.14
N ASP A 810 -7.32 9.86 -40.18
CA ASP A 810 -7.35 10.35 -41.56
C ASP A 810 -6.82 11.79 -41.72
N GLY A 811 -5.68 12.07 -41.06
CA GLY A 811 -5.01 13.37 -41.11
C GLY A 811 -5.79 14.51 -40.45
N THR A 812 -6.86 14.23 -39.71
CA THR A 812 -7.74 15.22 -39.09
C THR A 812 -7.70 15.10 -37.57
N LEU A 813 -7.60 16.24 -36.87
CA LEU A 813 -7.70 16.28 -35.41
C LEU A 813 -9.15 16.09 -34.97
N ARG A 814 -9.42 15.16 -34.04
CA ARG A 814 -10.76 14.81 -33.58
C ARG A 814 -10.81 14.64 -32.07
N LEU A 815 -11.96 14.97 -31.48
CA LEU A 815 -12.25 14.75 -30.07
C LEU A 815 -13.54 13.94 -29.94
N THR A 816 -13.53 12.91 -29.09
CA THR A 816 -14.76 12.32 -28.53
C THR A 816 -14.85 12.67 -27.05
N TYR A 817 -16.04 13.07 -26.60
CA TYR A 817 -16.32 13.45 -25.23
C TYR A 817 -17.48 12.64 -24.66
N ASN A 818 -17.22 11.88 -23.61
CA ASN A 818 -18.21 11.13 -22.85
C ASN A 818 -18.62 11.94 -21.60
N GLY A 819 -19.69 12.71 -21.72
CA GLY A 819 -20.34 13.46 -20.65
C GLY A 819 -21.20 12.58 -19.75
N TYR A 820 -20.65 11.47 -19.28
CA TYR A 820 -21.29 10.45 -18.45
C TYR A 820 -22.53 9.81 -19.12
N GLY A 821 -22.35 9.26 -20.32
CA GLY A 821 -23.40 8.64 -21.14
C GLY A 821 -24.04 9.56 -22.19
N ARG A 822 -23.66 10.85 -22.20
CA ARG A 822 -23.95 11.79 -23.29
C ARG A 822 -22.69 12.02 -24.10
N PHE A 823 -22.69 11.55 -25.35
CA PHE A 823 -21.52 11.60 -26.21
C PHE A 823 -21.56 12.81 -27.13
N HIS A 824 -20.43 13.50 -27.26
CA HIS A 824 -20.23 14.62 -28.17
C HIS A 824 -18.95 14.39 -28.97
N ALA A 825 -18.86 14.98 -30.16
CA ALA A 825 -17.68 14.92 -31.00
C ALA A 825 -17.35 16.28 -31.59
N LEU A 826 -16.06 16.59 -31.69
CA LEU A 826 -15.56 17.77 -32.39
C LEU A 826 -14.63 17.33 -33.52
N VAL A 827 -14.73 18.01 -34.66
CA VAL A 827 -13.82 17.87 -35.80
C VAL A 827 -13.00 19.14 -35.89
N GLY A 828 -11.68 18.99 -35.81
CA GLY A 828 -10.72 20.07 -35.87
C GLY A 828 -10.07 20.21 -37.24
N PRO A 829 -9.02 21.05 -37.33
CA PRO A 829 -8.25 21.21 -38.57
C PRO A 829 -7.49 19.94 -38.97
N GLY A 830 -7.11 19.87 -40.24
CA GLY A 830 -6.15 18.89 -40.74
C GLY A 830 -4.75 19.13 -40.15
N VAL A 831 -3.99 18.06 -39.94
CA VAL A 831 -2.66 18.12 -39.32
C VAL A 831 -1.60 17.88 -40.41
N PRO A 832 -0.86 18.92 -40.87
CA PRO A 832 0.20 18.75 -41.84
C PRO A 832 1.43 18.09 -41.22
N ALA A 833 2.37 17.66 -42.07
CA ALA A 833 3.64 17.14 -41.58
C ALA A 833 4.50 18.27 -40.98
N GLY A 834 5.08 18.03 -39.81
CA GLY A 834 5.86 19.04 -39.10
C GLY A 834 5.82 18.90 -37.58
N GLU A 835 6.34 19.90 -36.88
CA GLU A 835 6.16 20.06 -35.44
C GLU A 835 4.94 20.93 -35.18
N HIS A 836 4.04 20.44 -34.34
CA HIS A 836 2.74 21.06 -34.09
C HIS A 836 2.35 21.07 -32.62
N SER A 837 1.52 22.02 -32.25
CA SER A 837 0.75 22.02 -31.01
C SER A 837 -0.73 21.79 -31.31
N ALA A 838 -1.24 20.60 -30.96
CA ALA A 838 -2.66 20.30 -31.01
C ALA A 838 -3.29 20.70 -29.67
N VAL A 839 -4.37 21.47 -29.72
CA VAL A 839 -4.95 22.12 -28.54
C VAL A 839 -6.44 21.79 -28.42
N LEU A 840 -6.85 21.37 -27.23
CA LEU A 840 -8.24 21.41 -26.79
C LEU A 840 -8.43 22.63 -25.89
N GLU A 841 -9.29 23.56 -26.29
CA GLU A 841 -9.79 24.63 -25.42
C GLU A 841 -11.17 24.25 -24.90
N TYR A 842 -11.40 24.47 -23.61
CA TYR A 842 -12.65 24.16 -22.93
C TYR A 842 -13.11 25.33 -22.06
N GLU A 843 -14.40 25.66 -22.14
CA GLU A 843 -15.04 26.67 -21.32
C GLU A 843 -16.20 26.07 -20.50
N ALA A 844 -16.15 26.24 -19.18
CA ALA A 844 -17.23 25.91 -18.28
C ALA A 844 -18.18 27.12 -18.16
N LEU A 845 -19.36 26.99 -18.76
CA LEU A 845 -20.34 28.09 -18.89
C LEU A 845 -21.24 28.26 -17.66
N GLY A 846 -20.96 27.52 -16.58
CA GLY A 846 -21.82 27.43 -15.41
C GLY A 846 -22.99 26.44 -15.58
N ARG A 847 -23.62 26.08 -14.46
CA ARG A 847 -24.75 25.14 -14.37
C ARG A 847 -24.44 23.80 -15.03
N ARG A 848 -23.20 23.33 -14.86
CA ARG A 848 -22.66 22.10 -15.47
C ARG A 848 -22.67 22.13 -17.02
N ARG A 849 -22.83 23.28 -17.68
CA ARG A 849 -22.74 23.41 -19.15
C ARG A 849 -21.30 23.67 -19.59
N GLY A 850 -20.94 23.11 -20.73
CA GLY A 850 -19.59 23.19 -21.29
C GLY A 850 -19.58 23.33 -22.81
N ARG A 851 -18.53 23.95 -23.32
CA ARG A 851 -18.21 23.96 -24.75
C ARG A 851 -16.71 23.81 -24.96
N GLY A 852 -16.31 23.32 -26.13
CA GLY A 852 -14.90 23.25 -26.50
C GLY A 852 -14.66 23.46 -27.98
N ARG A 853 -13.40 23.67 -28.34
CA ARG A 853 -12.93 23.76 -29.72
C ARG A 853 -11.51 23.23 -29.84
N LEU A 854 -11.15 22.83 -31.06
CA LEU A 854 -9.86 22.26 -31.38
C LEU A 854 -9.04 23.27 -32.20
N LEU A 855 -7.75 23.38 -31.87
CA LEU A 855 -6.84 24.28 -32.56
C LEU A 855 -5.56 23.53 -32.95
N LEU A 856 -4.95 24.03 -34.02
CA LEU A 856 -3.59 23.69 -34.44
C LEU A 856 -2.83 25.00 -34.62
N ASP A 857 -1.56 25.05 -34.22
CA ASP A 857 -0.71 26.25 -34.30
C ASP A 857 -0.60 26.91 -35.68
N THR A 858 -0.93 26.19 -36.74
CA THR A 858 -0.79 26.61 -38.15
C THR A 858 -2.12 26.92 -38.84
N GLY A 859 -3.26 26.87 -38.14
CA GLY A 859 -4.59 27.04 -38.75
C GLY A 859 -5.60 27.80 -37.87
N GLU A 860 -6.75 28.11 -38.47
CA GLU A 860 -7.88 28.68 -37.74
C GLU A 860 -8.47 27.65 -36.75
N PRO A 861 -8.93 28.08 -35.57
CA PRO A 861 -9.60 27.21 -34.62
C PRO A 861 -10.89 26.63 -35.22
N SER A 862 -11.26 25.41 -34.79
CA SER A 862 -12.60 24.89 -35.07
C SER A 862 -13.67 25.79 -34.42
N GLU A 863 -14.91 25.66 -34.89
CA GLU A 863 -16.05 26.24 -34.19
C GLU A 863 -16.17 25.66 -32.77
N TRP A 864 -16.77 26.44 -31.88
CA TRP A 864 -17.14 25.97 -30.55
C TRP A 864 -18.28 24.95 -30.66
N GLY A 865 -18.05 23.73 -30.20
CA GLY A 865 -19.08 22.70 -30.07
C GLY A 865 -19.47 22.44 -28.61
N GLU A 866 -20.64 21.83 -28.42
CA GLU A 866 -21.14 21.46 -27.10
C GLU A 866 -20.32 20.33 -26.47
N LEU A 867 -19.98 20.47 -25.19
CA LEU A 867 -19.32 19.44 -24.37
C LEU A 867 -19.98 19.40 -22.98
N THR A 868 -21.28 19.14 -22.97
CA THR A 868 -22.12 19.15 -21.76
C THR A 868 -22.51 17.72 -21.35
N PRO A 869 -22.53 17.38 -20.05
CA PRO A 869 -22.18 18.19 -18.89
C PRO A 869 -20.68 18.26 -18.64
N THR A 870 -20.21 19.30 -17.94
CA THR A 870 -18.79 19.45 -17.61
C THR A 870 -18.25 18.26 -16.79
N LEU A 871 -16.98 17.88 -16.98
CA LEU A 871 -16.36 16.81 -16.19
C LEU A 871 -16.10 17.28 -14.75
N MET A 872 -16.11 16.33 -13.81
CA MET A 872 -15.79 16.56 -12.39
C MET A 872 -14.85 15.49 -11.87
N GLY A 873 -15.35 14.27 -11.82
CA GLY A 873 -14.70 13.06 -11.32
C GLY A 873 -15.61 11.89 -11.67
N GLY A 874 -15.63 10.83 -10.87
CA GLY A 874 -16.55 9.70 -11.08
C GLY A 874 -16.15 8.73 -12.19
N PHE A 875 -15.22 9.07 -13.07
CA PHE A 875 -14.51 8.13 -13.93
C PHE A 875 -13.39 7.40 -13.15
N HIS A 876 -12.97 6.23 -13.61
CA HIS A 876 -11.99 5.38 -12.93
C HIS A 876 -10.56 5.60 -13.42
N GLU A 877 -10.36 5.75 -14.73
CA GLU A 877 -9.06 6.00 -15.35
C GLU A 877 -8.70 7.50 -15.34
N GLY A 878 -7.40 7.80 -15.24
CA GLY A 878 -6.92 9.17 -15.25
C GLY A 878 -6.42 9.58 -16.64
N LEU A 879 -5.20 10.12 -16.74
CA LEU A 879 -4.64 10.60 -18.02
C LEU A 879 -3.69 9.58 -18.63
N ASP A 880 -3.94 9.25 -19.90
CA ASP A 880 -3.06 8.53 -20.80
C ASP A 880 -2.56 9.44 -21.92
N ILE A 881 -1.34 9.20 -22.40
CA ILE A 881 -0.66 10.00 -23.44
C ILE A 881 -0.17 9.04 -24.52
N GLY A 882 -0.57 9.27 -25.77
CA GLY A 882 -0.21 8.44 -26.92
C GLY A 882 -1.10 7.21 -27.16
N LEU A 883 -2.08 6.96 -26.28
CA LEU A 883 -3.09 5.90 -26.40
C LEU A 883 -4.24 6.13 -25.42
N ASP A 884 -5.34 5.41 -25.59
CA ASP A 884 -6.43 5.23 -24.62
C ASP A 884 -6.33 3.81 -24.04
N ARG A 885 -5.86 3.67 -22.80
CA ARG A 885 -5.56 2.35 -22.21
C ARG A 885 -6.84 1.66 -21.76
N ARG A 886 -6.79 0.33 -21.67
CA ARG A 886 -7.81 -0.49 -20.99
C ARG A 886 -9.24 -0.17 -21.44
N ALA A 887 -10.08 0.44 -20.60
CA ALA A 887 -11.47 0.77 -20.92
C ALA A 887 -11.54 2.04 -21.78
N PRO A 888 -12.06 1.96 -23.02
CA PRO A 888 -12.05 3.12 -23.90
C PRO A 888 -13.05 4.19 -23.45
N VAL A 889 -12.70 5.47 -23.66
CA VAL A 889 -13.67 6.57 -23.63
C VAL A 889 -14.66 6.45 -24.80
N ASP A 890 -14.17 6.00 -25.95
CA ASP A 890 -14.93 5.84 -27.20
C ASP A 890 -14.85 4.39 -27.72
N TRP A 891 -15.96 3.66 -27.54
CA TRP A 891 -16.08 2.29 -28.06
C TRP A 891 -16.01 2.19 -29.58
N GLY A 892 -16.56 3.17 -30.30
CA GLY A 892 -16.50 3.17 -31.76
C GLY A 892 -15.06 3.31 -32.25
N LEU A 893 -14.24 4.14 -31.59
CA LEU A 893 -12.81 4.25 -31.88
C LEU A 893 -12.09 2.93 -31.57
N ARG A 894 -12.38 2.31 -30.41
CA ARG A 894 -11.82 1.02 -30.00
C ARG A 894 -12.18 -0.12 -30.96
N GLU A 895 -13.40 -0.17 -31.47
CA GLU A 895 -13.84 -1.20 -32.43
C GLU A 895 -13.15 -1.06 -33.79
N ARG A 896 -12.90 0.17 -34.26
CA ARG A 896 -12.23 0.42 -35.54
C ARG A 896 -10.73 0.10 -35.51
N HIS A 897 -10.05 0.43 -34.40
CA HIS A 897 -8.58 0.45 -34.35
C HIS A 897 -7.95 -0.42 -33.26
N GLY A 898 -8.74 -1.03 -32.38
CA GLY A 898 -8.22 -1.60 -31.14
C GLY A 898 -7.61 -0.50 -30.24
N ILE A 899 -6.44 -0.76 -29.67
CA ILE A 899 -5.70 0.29 -28.95
C ILE A 899 -5.02 1.18 -29.98
N PHE A 900 -5.62 2.35 -30.22
CA PHE A 900 -5.18 3.26 -31.27
C PHE A 900 -3.96 4.11 -30.83
N ARG A 901 -2.79 3.48 -30.78
CA ARG A 901 -1.53 4.14 -30.39
C ARG A 901 -1.13 5.17 -31.44
N TYR A 902 -0.71 6.34 -30.98
CA TYR A 902 -0.14 7.35 -31.86
C TYR A 902 1.17 6.87 -32.49
N SER A 903 1.25 6.89 -33.82
CA SER A 903 2.42 6.40 -34.58
C SER A 903 3.54 7.44 -34.68
N GLY A 904 3.22 8.73 -34.51
CA GLY A 904 4.20 9.81 -34.48
C GLY A 904 4.83 9.99 -33.10
N THR A 905 5.50 11.12 -32.89
CA THR A 905 6.15 11.43 -31.60
C THR A 905 5.38 12.50 -30.85
N ILE A 906 5.05 12.25 -29.58
CA ILE A 906 4.57 13.27 -28.64
C ILE A 906 5.76 13.76 -27.83
N GLY A 907 5.97 15.06 -27.75
CA GLY A 907 7.03 15.65 -26.93
C GLY A 907 6.58 15.82 -25.47
N ASP A 908 5.46 16.50 -25.27
CA ASP A 908 4.81 16.65 -23.97
C ASP A 908 3.32 16.97 -24.12
N LEU A 909 2.61 16.84 -23.00
CA LEU A 909 1.26 17.32 -22.82
C LEU A 909 1.21 18.31 -21.66
N VAL A 910 0.60 19.47 -21.86
CA VAL A 910 0.43 20.49 -20.83
C VAL A 910 -1.06 20.70 -20.60
N ILE A 911 -1.50 20.60 -19.34
CA ILE A 911 -2.84 21.02 -18.91
C ILE A 911 -2.71 22.36 -18.21
N GLU A 912 -3.40 23.35 -18.73
CA GLU A 912 -3.51 24.71 -18.19
C GLU A 912 -4.94 24.91 -17.68
N SER A 913 -5.08 24.93 -16.36
CA SER A 913 -6.36 25.12 -15.69
C SER A 913 -6.63 26.60 -15.51
N GLY A 914 -7.75 27.07 -16.06
CA GLY A 914 -8.28 28.42 -15.88
C GLY A 914 -9.30 28.50 -14.72
N PRO A 915 -10.07 29.60 -14.64
CA PRO A 915 -11.03 29.80 -13.57
C PRO A 915 -12.12 28.72 -13.53
N PHE A 916 -12.61 28.43 -12.33
CA PHE A 916 -13.79 27.58 -12.15
C PHE A 916 -15.03 28.22 -12.75
N ALA A 917 -16.04 27.38 -13.06
CA ALA A 917 -17.36 27.89 -13.42
C ALA A 917 -17.88 28.82 -12.32
N ALA A 918 -18.59 29.90 -12.69
CA ALA A 918 -19.02 30.93 -11.74
C ALA A 918 -19.91 30.42 -10.59
N ASP A 919 -20.58 29.28 -10.77
CA ASP A 919 -21.43 28.60 -9.79
C ASP A 919 -20.72 27.49 -9.00
N MET A 920 -19.41 27.33 -9.20
CA MET A 920 -18.60 26.36 -8.47
C MET A 920 -17.82 27.03 -7.35
N SER A 921 -18.10 26.65 -6.11
CA SER A 921 -17.25 26.97 -4.96
C SER A 921 -16.72 25.68 -4.33
N PHE A 922 -15.41 25.65 -4.06
CA PHE A 922 -14.80 24.69 -3.12
C PHE A 922 -14.80 25.24 -1.69
N ALA A 923 -15.74 26.17 -1.41
CA ALA A 923 -15.80 26.92 -0.16
C ALA A 923 -15.98 25.97 1.02
#